data_AF-A0A538QIZ3-F1
#
_entry.id   AF-A0A538QIZ3-F1
#
_cell.length_a   1.000
_cell.length_b   1.000
_cell.length_c   1.000
_cell.angle_alpha   90.00
_cell.angle_beta   90.00
_cell.angle_gamma   90.00
#
_symmetry.space_group_name_H-M   'P 1'
#
loop_
_entity.id
_entity.type
_entity.pdbx_description
1 polymer ?
#
loop_
_entity_poly.entity_id
_entity_poly.type
_entity_poly.pdbx_seq_one_letter_code
_entity_poly.pdbx_strand_id
1 'polypeptide(L)'
;MSYANHDNILGVLGRRAHWAGAAAALGALLLGSCTDSDDTAEPAAPVGTATQAATGSQSGLMIQLLDKPDIAGNARVTIVSPPAPGKDAPPYLVVGQTENPIILRDDGIGADVRAQDHVYSGFANVDTTALAVRNRNETNLISEFKIQSVPTFDGREVGASVPPAPFDIASFNKGIAVAFDPSIIFAPLSPAPGKSLLINDPSVVGAGDPTRTWDPCTGVGTKMGAFTFGHLMTEMANQPLTGINPSNFVMQWLQTWMANQNINTFNVPARTNINTQIIQPWLAASGGASLDLGIAPFRLLAIVNRLDLRTGAGGYGGSTGNAGELRFVFGAVKPGRTCQLLPMTVIFEYGVPISGCVNVRSWAQQWVNLNSLVLGSAAYNTALQAITDQVILRNKGPGKPNRSALNQLRTNEIALASPWELRQFNLTTPISFLHETPVAQTPDIQFNAADPFWSGSTLLDTFITTTAAGATVPLSFLGTPFRAGAAPVTFNNLGYFWNTSTLDLDPSHLGNWNQRRFDFSFNTCNACHAGETRTVFTHISPTTPLGSPAALSGFLTGITVTDPAFGAPNRHFNDLARRQSDLVGVANSVCLAFPLVIPDLVQKALDGGPLPEELVQEPVAPVSEQGTFMLEDFFKAPILVH
;
A
#
# COMPACT_ATOMS: atom_id res chain seq x y z
N MET A 1 3.91 46.67 41.13
CA MET A 1 3.53 48.08 41.27
C MET A 1 2.31 48.33 40.39
N SER A 2 1.22 48.83 40.99
CA SER A 2 -0.03 49.42 40.41
C SER A 2 -0.90 48.54 39.49
N TYR A 3 -2.06 48.02 39.92
CA TYR A 3 -3.43 48.63 39.99
C TYR A 3 -3.93 49.13 38.62
N ALA A 4 -5.15 48.90 38.11
CA ALA A 4 -6.49 48.54 38.60
C ALA A 4 -7.35 48.15 37.34
N ASN A 5 -8.27 47.18 37.32
CA ASN A 5 -9.63 47.06 37.88
C ASN A 5 -10.77 47.59 36.96
N HIS A 6 -11.93 46.92 37.04
CA HIS A 6 -13.27 47.18 36.45
C HIS A 6 -13.53 46.68 35.01
N ASP A 7 -14.73 46.30 34.60
CA ASP A 7 -15.94 45.65 35.17
C ASP A 7 -16.97 45.64 34.00
N ASN A 8 -17.73 44.55 33.86
CA ASN A 8 -19.10 44.43 33.33
C ASN A 8 -19.67 45.46 32.32
N ILE A 9 -20.37 44.95 31.29
CA ILE A 9 -21.76 45.33 30.97
C ILE A 9 -22.43 44.25 30.11
N LEU A 10 -23.59 43.79 30.61
CA LEU A 10 -24.61 42.98 29.94
C LEU A 10 -25.40 43.82 28.92
N GLY A 11 -25.93 43.20 27.84
CA GLY A 11 -27.22 43.68 27.33
C GLY A 11 -27.65 43.32 25.90
N VAL A 12 -28.65 42.43 25.84
CA VAL A 12 -29.92 42.58 25.09
C VAL A 12 -29.94 42.45 23.55
N LEU A 13 -30.41 41.27 23.12
CA LEU A 13 -31.52 41.01 22.18
C LEU A 13 -31.94 42.11 21.17
N GLY A 14 -32.00 41.72 19.89
CA GLY A 14 -33.21 42.02 19.10
C GLY A 14 -33.08 42.12 17.57
N ARG A 15 -33.84 41.22 16.92
CA ARG A 15 -34.65 41.39 15.68
C ARG A 15 -34.06 40.99 14.32
N ARG A 16 -34.77 40.00 13.72
CA ARG A 16 -35.45 39.96 12.40
C ARG A 16 -34.62 40.32 11.15
N ALA A 17 -34.82 39.77 9.95
CA ALA A 17 -35.49 38.58 9.40
C ALA A 17 -35.28 38.66 7.86
N HIS A 18 -35.31 37.50 7.20
CA HIS A 18 -35.78 37.24 5.81
C HIS A 18 -34.85 37.33 4.57
N TRP A 19 -35.15 36.36 3.67
CA TRP A 19 -34.88 36.16 2.22
C TRP A 19 -33.42 35.83 1.83
N ALA A 20 -33.09 34.59 1.43
CA ALA A 20 -33.41 33.86 0.18
C ALA A 20 -32.76 34.49 -1.07
N GLY A 21 -31.90 33.73 -1.76
CA GLY A 21 -31.40 34.11 -3.09
C GLY A 21 -30.09 33.44 -3.49
N ALA A 22 -30.21 32.43 -4.35
CA ALA A 22 -29.18 31.66 -5.06
C ALA A 22 -27.99 32.44 -5.64
N ALA A 23 -26.83 31.76 -5.73
CA ALA A 23 -26.06 31.62 -6.97
C ALA A 23 -25.01 30.50 -6.84
N ALA A 24 -25.24 29.41 -7.56
CA ALA A 24 -24.24 28.42 -7.94
C ALA A 24 -23.53 28.90 -9.23
N ALA A 25 -22.22 28.67 -9.32
CA ALA A 25 -21.44 28.49 -10.56
C ALA A 25 -20.05 27.96 -10.14
N LEU A 26 -19.79 26.66 -10.33
CA LEU A 26 -19.17 26.03 -11.51
C LEU A 26 -17.66 26.28 -11.61
N GLY A 27 -16.91 25.18 -11.49
CA GLY A 27 -15.46 25.08 -11.68
C GLY A 27 -15.03 23.62 -11.51
N ALA A 28 -15.36 22.80 -12.51
CA ALA A 28 -14.97 21.40 -12.62
C ALA A 28 -13.63 21.30 -13.38
N LEU A 29 -12.72 20.44 -12.92
CA LEU A 29 -11.59 19.92 -13.72
C LEU A 29 -11.47 18.40 -13.48
N LEU A 30 -11.63 17.63 -14.54
CA LEU A 30 -11.36 16.17 -14.70
C LEU A 30 -9.88 15.83 -14.67
N LEU A 31 -9.64 14.55 -14.37
CA LEU A 31 -8.39 13.82 -14.58
C LEU A 31 -8.51 12.96 -15.84
N GLY A 32 -7.58 13.12 -16.79
CA GLY A 32 -7.39 12.23 -17.93
C GLY A 32 -6.36 11.14 -17.63
N SER A 33 -6.64 9.92 -18.08
CA SER A 33 -5.71 8.80 -18.20
C SER A 33 -4.79 9.01 -19.41
N CYS A 34 -3.48 8.82 -19.25
CA CYS A 34 -2.50 8.95 -20.33
C CYS A 34 -2.57 7.76 -21.31
N THR A 35 -3.09 8.01 -22.51
CA THR A 35 -2.56 7.46 -23.77
C THR A 35 -2.28 8.63 -24.69
N ASP A 36 -1.09 8.67 -25.29
CA ASP A 36 -0.58 9.80 -26.09
C ASP A 36 -1.56 10.32 -27.15
N SER A 37 -1.90 11.62 -27.10
CA SER A 37 -1.97 12.54 -28.26
C SER A 37 -2.40 13.96 -27.86
N ASP A 38 -1.91 14.95 -28.61
CA ASP A 38 -1.96 16.41 -28.47
C ASP A 38 -3.29 17.10 -28.02
N ASP A 39 -3.10 18.12 -27.17
CA ASP A 39 -3.76 19.42 -26.97
C ASP A 39 -5.29 19.67 -27.11
N THR A 40 -5.80 20.36 -26.07
CA THR A 40 -6.98 21.26 -25.98
C THR A 40 -8.41 20.67 -25.92
N ALA A 41 -8.82 20.19 -24.73
CA ALA A 41 -10.22 20.30 -24.28
C ALA A 41 -10.35 20.16 -22.74
N GLU A 42 -11.18 21.03 -22.14
CA GLU A 42 -11.46 21.14 -20.71
C GLU A 42 -12.31 19.96 -20.20
N PRO A 43 -12.12 19.45 -18.96
CA PRO A 43 -12.70 18.14 -18.67
C PRO A 43 -13.70 18.18 -17.45
N ALA A 44 -14.90 17.54 -17.57
CA ALA A 44 -16.11 17.50 -16.70
C ALA A 44 -16.14 16.65 -15.37
N ALA A 45 -16.53 17.24 -14.23
CA ALA A 45 -16.50 16.72 -12.84
C ALA A 45 -16.72 15.19 -12.54
N PRO A 46 -15.99 14.60 -11.56
CA PRO A 46 -16.16 13.21 -11.15
C PRO A 46 -17.36 12.97 -10.21
N VAL A 47 -18.11 11.90 -10.47
CA VAL A 47 -19.23 11.42 -9.65
C VAL A 47 -18.73 10.51 -8.52
N GLY A 48 -18.83 11.00 -7.27
CA GLY A 48 -19.13 10.23 -6.05
C GLY A 48 -18.24 9.04 -5.70
N THR A 49 -17.23 9.27 -4.84
CA THR A 49 -16.69 8.23 -3.97
C THR A 49 -17.73 7.86 -2.91
N ALA A 50 -18.10 6.58 -2.82
CA ALA A 50 -18.94 6.07 -1.75
C ALA A 50 -18.21 6.30 -0.41
N THR A 51 -18.80 7.13 0.45
CA THR A 51 -18.34 7.36 1.81
C THR A 51 -19.02 6.31 2.67
N GLN A 52 -18.26 5.32 3.18
CA GLN A 52 -18.84 4.32 4.08
C GLN A 52 -19.27 4.98 5.40
N ALA A 53 -20.55 4.86 5.71
CA ALA A 53 -21.05 4.96 7.07
C ALA A 53 -20.75 3.64 7.77
N ALA A 54 -20.08 3.72 8.92
CA ALA A 54 -19.78 2.61 9.80
C ALA A 54 -21.06 1.83 10.16
N THR A 55 -21.12 0.56 9.75
CA THR A 55 -22.00 -0.44 10.37
C THR A 55 -21.11 -1.50 11.01
N GLY A 56 -21.57 -2.12 12.10
CA GLY A 56 -20.75 -2.92 13.01
C GLY A 56 -20.17 -4.25 12.47
N SER A 57 -20.12 -4.48 11.16
CA SER A 57 -19.20 -5.45 10.53
C SER A 57 -18.15 -4.65 9.77
N GLN A 58 -16.88 -5.07 9.80
CA GLN A 58 -15.78 -4.26 9.25
C GLN A 58 -15.84 -4.07 7.71
N SER A 59 -16.89 -4.58 7.04
CA SER A 59 -17.06 -4.46 5.59
C SER A 59 -18.50 -4.13 5.14
N GLY A 60 -19.55 -4.36 5.93
CA GLY A 60 -20.94 -4.19 5.47
C GLY A 60 -21.38 -5.18 4.37
N LEU A 61 -20.53 -6.14 3.97
CA LEU A 61 -20.87 -7.21 3.01
C LEU A 61 -21.50 -8.41 3.73
N MET A 62 -22.66 -8.84 3.24
CA MET A 62 -23.39 -10.00 3.74
C MET A 62 -23.49 -11.08 2.66
N ILE A 63 -23.51 -12.34 3.08
CA ILE A 63 -23.75 -13.50 2.22
C ILE A 63 -24.87 -14.38 2.79
N GLN A 64 -25.70 -14.93 1.91
CA GLN A 64 -26.81 -15.80 2.27
C GLN A 64 -26.89 -16.97 1.30
N LEU A 65 -26.96 -18.20 1.81
CA LEU A 65 -27.21 -19.38 0.98
C LEU A 65 -28.66 -19.37 0.49
N LEU A 66 -28.87 -19.66 -0.80
CA LEU A 66 -30.21 -19.76 -1.36
C LEU A 66 -30.83 -21.13 -1.05
N ASP A 67 -32.11 -21.15 -0.68
CA ASP A 67 -32.88 -22.39 -0.50
C ASP A 67 -32.94 -23.21 -1.79
N LYS A 68 -32.97 -22.51 -2.92
CA LYS A 68 -32.85 -23.07 -4.27
C LYS A 68 -31.82 -22.25 -5.03
N PRO A 69 -30.74 -22.87 -5.55
CA PRO A 69 -29.78 -22.16 -6.39
C PRO A 69 -30.47 -21.48 -7.57
N ASP A 70 -30.06 -20.25 -7.82
CA ASP A 70 -30.36 -19.56 -9.07
C ASP A 70 -29.36 -20.01 -10.13
N ILE A 71 -29.69 -19.80 -11.41
CA ILE A 71 -28.76 -20.05 -12.49
C ILE A 71 -27.48 -19.20 -12.36
N ALA A 72 -27.60 -17.99 -11.82
CA ALA A 72 -26.50 -17.08 -11.60
C ALA A 72 -25.70 -17.40 -10.31
N GLY A 73 -26.16 -18.32 -9.46
CA GLY A 73 -25.39 -18.72 -8.28
C GLY A 73 -26.17 -19.43 -7.17
N ASN A 74 -25.43 -19.99 -6.22
CA ASN A 74 -26.01 -20.65 -5.04
C ASN A 74 -26.17 -19.72 -3.81
N ALA A 75 -25.68 -18.49 -3.88
CA ALA A 75 -25.73 -17.53 -2.79
C ALA A 75 -26.16 -16.14 -3.27
N ARG A 76 -26.80 -15.38 -2.38
CA ARG A 76 -27.01 -13.94 -2.51
C ARG A 76 -25.92 -13.21 -1.74
N VAL A 77 -25.35 -12.20 -2.39
CA VAL A 77 -24.38 -11.26 -1.83
C VAL A 77 -25.05 -9.90 -1.73
N THR A 78 -24.85 -9.20 -0.61
CA THR A 78 -25.53 -7.95 -0.32
C THR A 78 -24.58 -6.92 0.30
N ILE A 79 -24.66 -5.66 -0.14
CA ILE A 79 -23.86 -4.52 0.36
C ILE A 79 -24.77 -3.37 0.71
N VAL A 80 -24.58 -2.81 1.90
CA VAL A 80 -25.23 -1.55 2.28
C VAL A 80 -24.35 -0.39 1.82
N SER A 81 -24.86 0.45 0.92
CA SER A 81 -24.11 1.61 0.39
C SER A 81 -25.00 2.85 0.29
N PRO A 82 -25.22 3.58 1.41
CA PRO A 82 -26.02 4.79 1.38
C PRO A 82 -25.33 5.90 0.56
N PRO A 83 -26.07 6.75 -0.15
CA PRO A 83 -25.48 7.83 -0.92
C PRO A 83 -24.93 8.93 0.00
N ALA A 84 -23.97 9.70 -0.51
CA ALA A 84 -23.51 10.90 0.19
C ALA A 84 -24.68 11.90 0.38
N PRO A 85 -24.69 12.70 1.47
CA PRO A 85 -25.75 13.68 1.71
C PRO A 85 -26.00 14.58 0.50
N GLY A 86 -27.25 14.64 0.02
CA GLY A 86 -27.64 15.45 -1.13
C GLY A 86 -27.35 14.85 -2.50
N LYS A 87 -26.96 13.57 -2.57
CA LYS A 87 -26.88 12.79 -3.82
C LYS A 87 -27.94 11.69 -3.84
N ASP A 88 -28.47 11.41 -5.02
CA ASP A 88 -29.31 10.24 -5.24
C ASP A 88 -28.44 8.98 -5.29
N ALA A 89 -28.95 7.88 -4.74
CA ALA A 89 -28.30 6.57 -4.87
C ALA A 89 -28.50 6.03 -6.28
N PRO A 90 -27.46 5.50 -6.95
CA PRO A 90 -27.66 4.87 -8.24
C PRO A 90 -28.51 3.59 -8.07
N PRO A 91 -29.34 3.20 -9.04
CA PRO A 91 -30.10 1.94 -8.97
C PRO A 91 -29.20 0.69 -9.04
N TYR A 92 -27.93 0.85 -9.42
CA TYR A 92 -26.95 -0.22 -9.53
C TYR A 92 -25.58 0.21 -9.00
N LEU A 93 -24.81 -0.74 -8.47
CA LEU A 93 -23.38 -0.61 -8.26
C LEU A 93 -22.65 -1.50 -9.26
N VAL A 94 -21.67 -0.91 -9.96
CA VAL A 94 -20.74 -1.66 -10.82
C VAL A 94 -19.42 -1.82 -10.08
N VAL A 95 -19.14 -3.03 -9.61
CA VAL A 95 -17.96 -3.37 -8.80
C VAL A 95 -17.07 -4.37 -9.53
N GLY A 96 -15.83 -4.55 -9.09
CA GLY A 96 -14.89 -5.51 -9.71
C GLY A 96 -13.88 -4.86 -10.67
N GLN A 97 -13.38 -5.65 -11.63
CA GLN A 97 -12.32 -5.22 -12.57
C GLN A 97 -12.92 -4.89 -13.93
N THR A 98 -12.29 -4.02 -14.71
CA THR A 98 -12.77 -3.63 -16.06
C THR A 98 -13.03 -4.82 -16.97
N GLU A 99 -12.23 -5.89 -16.82
CA GLU A 99 -12.37 -7.12 -17.61
C GLU A 99 -13.51 -8.02 -17.12
N ASN A 100 -13.92 -7.91 -15.85
CA ASN A 100 -14.98 -8.70 -15.22
C ASN A 100 -15.78 -7.83 -14.23
N PRO A 101 -16.64 -6.92 -14.72
CA PRO A 101 -17.49 -6.11 -13.86
C PRO A 101 -18.66 -6.95 -13.30
N ILE A 102 -19.03 -6.67 -12.05
CA ILE A 102 -20.22 -7.19 -11.40
C ILE A 102 -21.24 -6.06 -11.28
N ILE A 103 -22.50 -6.34 -11.58
CA ILE A 103 -23.61 -5.44 -11.32
C ILE A 103 -24.35 -5.92 -10.07
N LEU A 104 -24.45 -5.07 -9.06
CA LEU A 104 -25.31 -5.25 -7.89
C LEU A 104 -26.53 -4.31 -8.02
N ARG A 105 -27.73 -4.79 -7.71
CA ARG A 105 -29.01 -4.09 -7.94
C ARG A 105 -29.64 -3.57 -6.65
N ASP A 106 -30.36 -2.45 -6.73
CA ASP A 106 -31.23 -1.86 -5.69
C ASP A 106 -32.59 -1.44 -6.30
N ASP A 107 -33.12 -2.26 -7.23
CA ASP A 107 -34.31 -1.99 -8.04
C ASP A 107 -35.48 -2.97 -7.83
N GLY A 108 -35.36 -3.87 -6.86
CA GLY A 108 -36.36 -4.86 -6.44
C GLY A 108 -36.46 -6.08 -7.35
N ILE A 109 -35.44 -6.33 -8.19
CA ILE A 109 -35.44 -7.43 -9.17
C ILE A 109 -34.34 -8.45 -8.85
N GLY A 110 -34.66 -9.73 -9.04
CA GLY A 110 -33.71 -10.84 -8.94
C GLY A 110 -33.17 -11.03 -7.52
N ALA A 111 -31.87 -10.80 -7.32
CA ALA A 111 -31.23 -10.93 -6.02
C ALA A 111 -31.69 -9.84 -5.04
N ASP A 112 -32.11 -8.69 -5.54
CA ASP A 112 -32.63 -7.60 -4.72
C ASP A 112 -34.11 -7.81 -4.39
N VAL A 113 -34.44 -7.75 -3.09
CA VAL A 113 -35.78 -8.01 -2.57
C VAL A 113 -36.58 -6.72 -2.46
N ARG A 114 -35.91 -5.57 -2.37
CA ARG A 114 -36.57 -4.30 -2.08
C ARG A 114 -35.84 -3.16 -2.77
N ALA A 115 -36.51 -2.58 -3.76
CA ALA A 115 -36.01 -1.41 -4.45
C ALA A 115 -35.78 -0.21 -3.51
N GLN A 116 -34.71 0.54 -3.77
CA GLN A 116 -34.38 1.84 -3.19
C GLN A 116 -34.25 1.83 -1.66
N ASP A 117 -33.77 0.72 -1.09
CA ASP A 117 -33.45 0.65 0.34
C ASP A 117 -31.93 0.77 0.61
N HIS A 118 -31.15 1.00 -0.44
CA HIS A 118 -29.68 1.15 -0.42
C HIS A 118 -28.95 -0.15 -0.09
N VAL A 119 -29.62 -1.28 -0.28
CA VAL A 119 -29.11 -2.64 -0.04
C VAL A 119 -28.88 -3.34 -1.38
N TYR A 120 -27.72 -3.08 -1.97
CA TYR A 120 -27.37 -3.59 -3.28
C TYR A 120 -27.07 -5.10 -3.25
N SER A 121 -27.69 -5.86 -4.14
CA SER A 121 -27.61 -7.32 -4.12
C SER A 121 -27.29 -7.95 -5.48
N GLY A 122 -26.61 -9.10 -5.45
CA GLY A 122 -26.29 -9.91 -6.63
C GLY A 122 -26.17 -11.40 -6.29
N PHE A 123 -26.36 -12.27 -7.28
CA PHE A 123 -26.14 -13.71 -7.13
C PHE A 123 -24.69 -14.07 -7.41
N ALA A 124 -24.15 -15.00 -6.62
CA ALA A 124 -22.81 -15.53 -6.77
C ALA A 124 -22.75 -17.02 -6.43
N ASN A 125 -21.76 -17.70 -6.98
CA ASN A 125 -21.36 -19.02 -6.53
C ASN A 125 -20.33 -18.90 -5.41
N VAL A 126 -20.59 -19.59 -4.30
CA VAL A 126 -19.65 -19.72 -3.18
C VAL A 126 -19.40 -21.19 -2.87
N ASP A 127 -18.15 -21.52 -2.55
CA ASP A 127 -17.77 -22.86 -2.09
C ASP A 127 -18.16 -23.03 -0.62
N THR A 128 -19.29 -23.70 -0.39
CA THR A 128 -19.82 -23.98 0.95
C THR A 128 -18.92 -24.94 1.74
N THR A 129 -18.15 -25.79 1.06
CA THR A 129 -17.18 -26.68 1.71
C THR A 129 -15.99 -25.87 2.21
N ALA A 130 -15.50 -24.92 1.42
CA ALA A 130 -14.44 -24.01 1.85
C ALA A 130 -14.87 -23.14 3.05
N LEU A 131 -16.12 -22.67 3.08
CA LEU A 131 -16.66 -21.94 4.25
C LEU A 131 -16.75 -22.81 5.50
N ALA A 132 -17.15 -24.08 5.36
CA ALA A 132 -17.15 -25.02 6.48
C ALA A 132 -15.73 -25.32 6.99
N VAL A 133 -14.74 -25.42 6.09
CA VAL A 133 -13.32 -25.56 6.45
C VAL A 133 -12.82 -24.31 7.17
N ARG A 134 -13.15 -23.11 6.67
CA ARG A 134 -12.81 -21.84 7.33
C ARG A 134 -13.34 -21.79 8.76
N ASN A 135 -14.65 -22.01 8.95
CA ASN A 135 -15.26 -22.02 10.29
C ASN A 135 -14.58 -23.01 11.23
N ARG A 136 -14.28 -24.23 10.76
CA ARG A 136 -13.59 -25.25 11.56
C ARG A 136 -12.19 -24.81 11.96
N ASN A 137 -11.43 -24.25 11.03
CA ASN A 137 -10.07 -23.78 11.30
C ASN A 137 -10.07 -22.63 12.30
N GLU A 138 -10.94 -21.64 12.11
CA GLU A 138 -11.12 -20.51 13.03
C GLU A 138 -11.53 -20.99 14.43
N THR A 139 -12.49 -21.91 14.52
CA THR A 139 -12.95 -22.50 15.80
C THR A 139 -11.82 -23.26 16.51
N ASN A 140 -11.07 -24.08 15.77
CA ASN A 140 -9.94 -24.81 16.31
C ASN A 140 -8.87 -23.86 16.85
N LEU A 141 -8.50 -22.82 16.09
CA LEU A 141 -7.53 -21.81 16.50
C LEU A 141 -7.95 -21.07 17.77
N ILE A 142 -9.21 -20.64 17.85
CA ILE A 142 -9.75 -19.98 19.06
C ILE A 142 -9.59 -20.90 20.27
N SER A 143 -9.97 -22.17 20.13
CA SER A 143 -9.95 -23.13 21.23
C SER A 143 -8.54 -23.55 21.65
N GLU A 144 -7.66 -23.84 20.69
CA GLU A 144 -6.30 -24.33 20.91
C GLU A 144 -5.42 -23.26 21.56
N PHE A 145 -5.49 -22.03 21.05
CA PHE A 145 -4.68 -20.92 21.52
C PHE A 145 -5.38 -20.05 22.57
N LYS A 146 -6.60 -20.42 22.98
CA LYS A 146 -7.42 -19.68 23.95
C LYS A 146 -7.51 -18.19 23.60
N ILE A 147 -7.76 -17.90 22.33
CA ILE A 147 -7.86 -16.52 21.83
C ILE A 147 -9.09 -15.86 22.47
N GLN A 148 -8.88 -14.78 23.22
CA GLN A 148 -9.96 -14.04 23.89
C GLN A 148 -10.35 -12.76 23.16
N SER A 149 -9.41 -12.18 22.42
CA SER A 149 -9.62 -10.95 21.66
C SER A 149 -8.64 -10.86 20.50
N VAL A 150 -9.06 -10.23 19.41
CA VAL A 150 -8.24 -9.95 18.23
C VAL A 150 -8.11 -8.43 18.08
N PRO A 151 -6.90 -7.88 17.87
CA PRO A 151 -6.74 -6.45 17.63
C PRO A 151 -7.40 -6.06 16.30
N THR A 152 -8.11 -4.95 16.30
CA THR A 152 -8.56 -4.27 15.08
C THR A 152 -7.57 -3.19 14.71
N PHE A 153 -7.60 -2.75 13.45
CA PHE A 153 -6.72 -1.71 12.96
C PHE A 153 -7.56 -0.66 12.25
N ASP A 154 -7.30 0.60 12.55
CA ASP A 154 -7.82 1.75 11.79
C ASP A 154 -6.68 2.31 10.96
N GLY A 155 -6.74 2.11 9.65
CA GLY A 155 -5.59 2.31 8.77
C GLY A 155 -4.37 1.49 9.23
N ARG A 156 -3.34 2.18 9.74
CA ARG A 156 -2.13 1.54 10.30
C ARG A 156 -1.99 1.72 11.82
N GLU A 157 -2.98 2.33 12.47
CA GLU A 157 -3.05 2.44 13.93
C GLU A 157 -3.76 1.22 14.54
N VAL A 158 -3.31 0.80 15.72
CA VAL A 158 -3.96 -0.26 16.50
C VAL A 158 -5.23 0.33 17.10
N GLY A 159 -6.38 -0.23 16.70
CA GLY A 159 -7.70 0.13 17.21
C GLY A 159 -8.09 -0.66 18.46
N ALA A 160 -9.40 -0.81 18.66
CA ALA A 160 -9.93 -1.63 19.74
C ALA A 160 -9.63 -3.13 19.52
N SER A 161 -9.82 -3.97 20.54
CA SER A 161 -9.86 -5.41 20.34
C SER A 161 -11.31 -5.91 20.34
N VAL A 162 -11.60 -6.86 19.47
CA VAL A 162 -12.94 -7.49 19.37
C VAL A 162 -12.87 -8.95 19.80
N PRO A 163 -13.96 -9.53 20.33
CA PRO A 163 -14.04 -10.97 20.57
C PRO A 163 -13.84 -11.74 19.26
N PRO A 164 -13.09 -12.86 19.27
CA PRO A 164 -12.96 -13.68 18.07
C PRO A 164 -14.30 -14.38 17.78
N ALA A 165 -14.78 -14.26 16.55
CA ALA A 165 -15.96 -14.96 16.08
C ALA A 165 -15.62 -15.71 14.78
N PRO A 166 -15.75 -17.05 14.73
CA PRO A 166 -15.61 -17.78 13.48
C PRO A 166 -16.77 -17.44 12.54
N PHE A 167 -16.59 -17.68 11.24
CA PHE A 167 -17.65 -17.53 10.24
C PHE A 167 -18.91 -18.30 10.66
N ASP A 168 -20.08 -17.66 10.68
CA ASP A 168 -21.31 -18.29 11.15
C ASP A 168 -21.92 -19.25 10.11
N ILE A 169 -21.26 -20.40 9.97
CA ILE A 169 -21.67 -21.47 9.05
C ILE A 169 -23.05 -22.05 9.41
N ALA A 170 -23.44 -21.98 10.68
CA ALA A 170 -24.69 -22.55 11.17
C ALA A 170 -25.90 -21.72 10.71
N SER A 171 -25.81 -20.39 10.80
CA SER A 171 -26.83 -19.48 10.27
C SER A 171 -26.79 -19.45 8.75
N PHE A 172 -25.61 -19.42 8.13
CA PHE A 172 -25.46 -19.47 6.68
C PHE A 172 -26.17 -20.68 6.05
N ASN A 173 -25.96 -21.88 6.60
CA ASN A 173 -26.60 -23.11 6.11
C ASN A 173 -28.13 -23.15 6.31
N LYS A 174 -28.69 -22.27 7.15
CA LYS A 174 -30.14 -22.08 7.32
C LYS A 174 -30.72 -21.02 6.38
N GLY A 175 -29.93 -20.53 5.42
CA GLY A 175 -30.32 -19.45 4.54
C GLY A 175 -30.47 -18.11 5.28
N ILE A 176 -29.80 -17.92 6.43
CA ILE A 176 -29.76 -16.63 7.11
C ILE A 176 -28.56 -15.84 6.56
N ALA A 177 -28.77 -14.56 6.26
CA ALA A 177 -27.68 -13.68 5.84
C ALA A 177 -26.68 -13.48 6.99
N VAL A 178 -25.40 -13.71 6.71
CA VAL A 178 -24.28 -13.57 7.67
C VAL A 178 -23.20 -12.67 7.08
N ALA A 179 -22.39 -12.06 7.94
CA ALA A 179 -21.28 -11.20 7.49
C ALA A 179 -20.22 -12.01 6.73
N PHE A 180 -19.73 -11.46 5.61
CA PHE A 180 -18.68 -12.06 4.80
C PHE A 180 -17.35 -11.32 4.97
N ASP A 181 -16.84 -11.29 6.20
CA ASP A 181 -15.60 -10.58 6.54
C ASP A 181 -14.35 -11.45 6.30
N PRO A 182 -13.12 -10.89 6.22
CA PRO A 182 -11.89 -11.67 6.16
C PRO A 182 -11.68 -12.42 7.48
N SER A 183 -10.95 -13.53 7.42
CA SER A 183 -10.52 -14.22 8.65
C SER A 183 -9.47 -13.38 9.38
N ILE A 184 -9.83 -12.75 10.49
CA ILE A 184 -8.88 -12.07 11.39
C ILE A 184 -8.34 -12.98 12.49
N ILE A 185 -8.80 -14.25 12.53
CA ILE A 185 -8.39 -15.22 13.55
C ILE A 185 -7.12 -15.92 13.11
N PHE A 186 -6.07 -15.76 13.91
CA PHE A 186 -4.79 -16.42 13.72
C PHE A 186 -4.22 -16.84 15.06
N ALA A 187 -3.42 -17.91 15.08
CA ALA A 187 -2.69 -18.25 16.29
C ALA A 187 -1.68 -17.14 16.60
N PRO A 188 -1.49 -16.74 17.87
CA PRO A 188 -0.47 -15.78 18.25
C PRO A 188 0.88 -16.20 17.66
N LEU A 189 1.53 -15.30 16.92
CA LEU A 189 2.83 -15.55 16.25
C LEU A 189 2.79 -16.63 15.13
N SER A 190 1.63 -16.93 14.54
CA SER A 190 1.49 -17.79 13.35
C SER A 190 0.62 -17.14 12.27
N PRO A 191 1.10 -17.04 11.01
CA PRO A 191 2.49 -17.25 10.63
C PRO A 191 3.39 -16.27 11.38
N ALA A 192 4.55 -16.73 11.85
CA ALA A 192 5.48 -15.85 12.54
C ALA A 192 5.88 -14.71 11.59
N PRO A 193 5.73 -13.42 11.96
CA PRO A 193 6.06 -12.32 11.06
C PRO A 193 7.49 -12.41 10.50
N GLY A 194 8.44 -12.90 11.31
CA GLY A 194 9.83 -13.15 10.91
C GLY A 194 10.04 -14.27 9.88
N LYS A 195 9.03 -15.10 9.62
CA LYS A 195 9.07 -16.19 8.63
C LYS A 195 8.28 -15.90 7.34
N SER A 196 7.33 -14.97 7.37
CA SER A 196 6.38 -14.80 6.26
C SER A 196 6.13 -13.35 5.82
N LEU A 197 6.54 -12.37 6.63
CA LEU A 197 6.25 -10.94 6.38
C LEU A 197 7.52 -10.10 6.27
N LEU A 198 8.45 -10.25 7.21
CA LEU A 198 9.73 -9.53 7.23
C LEU A 198 10.79 -10.52 7.68
N ILE A 199 11.45 -11.14 6.71
CA ILE A 199 12.45 -12.17 6.93
C ILE A 199 13.82 -11.50 6.95
N ASN A 200 14.37 -11.31 8.16
CA ASN A 200 15.68 -10.70 8.41
C ASN A 200 16.63 -11.63 9.19
N ASP A 201 16.30 -12.91 9.31
CA ASP A 201 17.11 -13.86 10.07
C ASP A 201 18.46 -14.13 9.36
N PRO A 202 19.60 -14.11 10.09
CA PRO A 202 20.93 -14.35 9.51
C PRO A 202 21.08 -15.66 8.76
N SER A 203 20.27 -16.67 9.08
CA SER A 203 20.19 -17.94 8.35
C SER A 203 19.56 -17.83 6.94
N VAL A 204 19.04 -16.64 6.59
CA VAL A 204 18.44 -16.32 5.30
C VAL A 204 19.14 -15.14 4.61
N VAL A 205 19.46 -14.06 5.34
CA VAL A 205 19.87 -12.76 4.74
C VAL A 205 21.37 -12.46 4.74
N GLY A 206 22.22 -13.39 5.16
CA GLY A 206 23.68 -13.19 5.16
C GLY A 206 24.42 -14.49 4.93
N ALA A 207 25.61 -14.61 5.51
CA ALA A 207 26.45 -15.80 5.42
C ALA A 207 25.77 -17.13 5.85
N GLY A 208 24.60 -17.07 6.49
CA GLY A 208 23.82 -18.25 6.86
C GLY A 208 23.05 -18.92 5.71
N ASP A 209 22.86 -18.27 4.55
CA ASP A 209 22.39 -18.91 3.31
C ASP A 209 23.41 -18.75 2.17
N PRO A 210 24.56 -19.45 2.23
CA PRO A 210 25.64 -19.26 1.27
C PRO A 210 25.27 -19.67 -0.17
N THR A 211 24.16 -20.37 -0.38
CA THR A 211 23.69 -20.74 -1.73
C THR A 211 23.04 -19.55 -2.44
N ARG A 212 22.31 -18.70 -1.73
CA ARG A 212 21.51 -17.62 -2.33
C ARG A 212 22.08 -16.23 -2.10
N THR A 213 22.85 -16.05 -1.05
CA THR A 213 23.40 -14.76 -0.67
C THR A 213 24.91 -14.70 -0.88
N TRP A 214 25.43 -13.47 -0.83
CA TRP A 214 26.84 -13.16 -0.78
C TRP A 214 27.01 -12.03 0.23
N ASP A 215 27.89 -12.22 1.21
CA ASP A 215 28.23 -11.20 2.19
C ASP A 215 29.54 -10.51 1.77
N PRO A 216 29.49 -9.25 1.28
CA PRO A 216 30.67 -8.51 0.83
C PRO A 216 31.68 -8.22 1.95
N CYS A 217 31.28 -8.35 3.21
CA CYS A 217 32.16 -8.10 4.35
C CYS A 217 33.00 -9.30 4.76
N THR A 218 32.41 -10.49 4.71
CA THR A 218 33.07 -11.73 5.12
C THR A 218 33.63 -12.50 3.92
N GLY A 219 33.16 -12.21 2.71
CA GLY A 219 33.48 -12.98 1.51
C GLY A 219 32.85 -14.37 1.51
N VAL A 220 31.80 -14.59 2.31
CA VAL A 220 31.08 -15.85 2.41
C VAL A 220 29.83 -15.83 1.53
N GLY A 221 29.57 -16.94 0.84
CA GLY A 221 28.38 -17.18 0.04
C GLY A 221 28.68 -17.37 -1.45
N THR A 222 27.65 -17.25 -2.28
CA THR A 222 27.73 -17.41 -3.73
C THR A 222 27.58 -16.06 -4.40
N LYS A 223 28.66 -15.58 -5.03
CA LYS A 223 28.61 -14.39 -5.89
C LYS A 223 27.49 -14.55 -6.92
N MET A 224 26.68 -13.52 -7.13
CA MET A 224 25.53 -13.57 -8.04
C MET A 224 24.46 -14.61 -7.66
N GLY A 225 24.41 -15.06 -6.40
CA GLY A 225 23.31 -15.87 -5.89
C GLY A 225 21.97 -15.13 -5.98
N ALA A 226 20.87 -15.89 -5.94
CA ALA A 226 19.51 -15.39 -6.22
C ALA A 226 19.11 -14.13 -5.43
N PHE A 227 19.61 -13.98 -4.21
CA PHE A 227 19.27 -12.86 -3.31
C PHE A 227 20.38 -11.84 -3.16
N THR A 228 21.31 -11.78 -4.11
CA THR A 228 22.38 -10.78 -4.13
C THR A 228 21.95 -9.53 -4.90
N PHE A 229 22.45 -8.37 -4.48
CA PHE A 229 22.21 -7.10 -5.18
C PHE A 229 22.59 -7.17 -6.66
N GLY A 230 23.74 -7.77 -6.96
CA GLY A 230 24.23 -7.92 -8.34
C GLY A 230 23.30 -8.75 -9.22
N HIS A 231 22.76 -9.85 -8.67
CA HIS A 231 21.78 -10.68 -9.37
C HIS A 231 20.51 -9.90 -9.69
N LEU A 232 19.92 -9.23 -8.69
CA LEU A 232 18.68 -8.47 -8.88
C LEU A 232 18.84 -7.32 -9.89
N MET A 233 19.96 -6.59 -9.85
CA MET A 233 20.27 -5.56 -10.86
C MET A 233 20.47 -6.15 -12.26
N THR A 234 21.02 -7.36 -12.36
CA THR A 234 21.20 -8.06 -13.65
C THR A 234 19.87 -8.52 -14.24
N GLU A 235 18.98 -9.09 -13.41
CA GLU A 235 17.63 -9.45 -13.82
C GLU A 235 16.82 -8.21 -14.24
N MET A 236 16.95 -7.10 -13.51
CA MET A 236 16.29 -5.83 -13.81
C MET A 236 16.79 -5.17 -15.11
N ALA A 237 18.10 -5.20 -15.37
CA ALA A 237 18.67 -4.67 -16.60
C ALA A 237 18.23 -5.48 -17.83
N ASN A 238 18.01 -6.79 -17.66
CA ASN A 238 17.51 -7.71 -18.70
C ASN A 238 18.27 -7.57 -20.03
N GLN A 239 19.60 -7.64 -19.99
CA GLN A 239 20.47 -7.43 -21.16
C GLN A 239 20.05 -8.19 -22.43
N PRO A 240 19.58 -9.46 -22.39
CA PRO A 240 19.13 -10.16 -23.59
C PRO A 240 17.96 -9.47 -24.32
N LEU A 241 17.10 -8.75 -23.59
CA LEU A 241 16.01 -7.97 -24.15
C LEU A 241 16.44 -6.53 -24.48
N THR A 242 17.16 -5.89 -23.56
CA THR A 242 17.41 -4.45 -23.58
C THR A 242 18.69 -4.05 -24.31
N GLY A 243 19.64 -4.97 -24.44
CA GLY A 243 21.03 -4.68 -24.85
C GLY A 243 21.85 -3.94 -23.79
N ILE A 244 21.28 -3.56 -22.64
CA ILE A 244 21.97 -2.79 -21.61
C ILE A 244 22.86 -3.72 -20.77
N ASN A 245 24.16 -3.45 -20.75
CA ASN A 245 25.09 -4.17 -19.88
C ASN A 245 24.78 -3.86 -18.39
N PRO A 246 24.62 -4.87 -17.51
CA PRO A 246 24.29 -4.67 -16.10
C PRO A 246 25.28 -3.80 -15.30
N SER A 247 26.58 -3.86 -15.60
CA SER A 247 27.56 -2.97 -14.94
C SER A 247 27.31 -1.51 -15.32
N ASN A 248 27.02 -1.23 -16.60
CA ASN A 248 26.71 0.12 -17.06
C ASN A 248 25.39 0.61 -16.46
N PHE A 249 24.41 -0.29 -16.34
CA PHE A 249 23.13 -0.01 -15.69
C PHE A 249 23.30 0.49 -14.26
N VAL A 250 24.08 -0.25 -13.45
CA VAL A 250 24.36 0.15 -12.07
C VAL A 250 25.23 1.40 -11.97
N MET A 251 26.25 1.53 -12.84
CA MET A 251 27.12 2.72 -12.83
C MET A 251 26.32 3.99 -13.14
N GLN A 252 25.42 3.97 -14.13
CA GLN A 252 24.59 5.12 -14.48
C GLN A 252 23.66 5.52 -13.33
N TRP A 253 23.10 4.55 -12.63
CA TRP A 253 22.33 4.81 -11.40
C TRP A 253 23.20 5.45 -10.31
N LEU A 254 24.39 4.93 -10.02
CA LEU A 254 25.28 5.52 -9.01
C LEU A 254 25.74 6.94 -9.37
N GLN A 255 25.82 7.26 -10.66
CA GLN A 255 26.22 8.59 -11.13
C GLN A 255 25.15 9.66 -10.91
N THR A 256 23.89 9.33 -10.58
CA THR A 256 22.86 10.34 -10.30
C THR A 256 23.21 11.23 -9.11
N TRP A 257 23.94 10.71 -8.13
CA TRP A 257 24.41 11.50 -6.98
C TRP A 257 25.60 12.41 -7.29
N MET A 258 26.23 12.28 -8.46
CA MET A 258 27.42 13.07 -8.83
C MET A 258 27.07 14.50 -9.27
N ALA A 259 25.80 14.78 -9.55
CA ALA A 259 25.31 16.08 -9.97
C ALA A 259 23.95 16.37 -9.35
N ASN A 260 23.57 17.64 -9.30
CA ASN A 260 22.21 18.01 -8.92
C ASN A 260 21.23 17.43 -9.94
N GLN A 261 20.12 16.89 -9.45
CA GLN A 261 19.01 16.46 -10.29
C GLN A 261 17.92 17.54 -10.27
N ASN A 262 17.22 17.71 -11.38
CA ASN A 262 16.01 18.53 -11.42
C ASN A 262 14.81 17.60 -11.63
N ILE A 263 14.03 17.41 -10.57
CA ILE A 263 12.93 16.44 -10.53
C ILE A 263 11.66 17.18 -10.16
N ASN A 264 10.67 17.15 -11.06
CA ASN A 264 9.43 17.92 -10.93
C ASN A 264 9.70 19.41 -10.63
N THR A 265 10.65 20.01 -11.36
CA THR A 265 11.15 21.41 -11.20
C THR A 265 11.98 21.67 -9.94
N PHE A 266 11.99 20.74 -8.97
CA PHE A 266 12.75 20.88 -7.73
C PHE A 266 14.20 20.42 -7.91
N ASN A 267 15.12 21.19 -7.32
CA ASN A 267 16.53 20.83 -7.29
C ASN A 267 16.80 19.82 -6.17
N VAL A 268 17.20 18.61 -6.54
CA VAL A 268 17.72 17.61 -5.61
C VAL A 268 19.25 17.69 -5.59
N PRO A 269 19.89 18.10 -4.47
CA PRO A 269 21.34 18.33 -4.44
C PRO A 269 22.19 17.08 -4.74
N ALA A 270 23.36 17.28 -5.34
CA ALA A 270 24.37 16.22 -5.48
C ALA A 270 24.86 15.72 -4.11
N ARG A 271 25.20 14.43 -4.01
CA ARG A 271 25.82 13.81 -2.83
C ARG A 271 27.07 13.04 -3.24
N THR A 272 28.10 13.79 -3.64
CA THR A 272 29.31 13.31 -4.33
C THR A 272 30.17 12.35 -3.52
N ASN A 273 29.96 12.23 -2.21
CA ASN A 273 30.57 11.18 -1.39
C ASN A 273 30.21 9.77 -1.86
N ILE A 274 29.18 9.59 -2.70
CA ILE A 274 28.95 8.32 -3.41
C ILE A 274 30.21 7.81 -4.10
N ASN A 275 31.04 8.73 -4.62
CA ASN A 275 32.24 8.39 -5.36
C ASN A 275 33.30 7.78 -4.44
N THR A 276 33.55 8.40 -3.29
CA THR A 276 34.60 7.97 -2.35
C THR A 276 34.16 6.85 -1.43
N GLN A 277 32.85 6.70 -1.17
CA GLN A 277 32.32 5.67 -0.30
C GLN A 277 31.96 4.37 -1.05
N ILE A 278 31.50 4.46 -2.31
CA ILE A 278 30.98 3.30 -3.05
C ILE A 278 31.66 3.13 -4.41
N ILE A 279 31.59 4.12 -5.31
CA ILE A 279 31.99 3.94 -6.74
C ILE A 279 33.47 3.61 -6.88
N GLN A 280 34.38 4.46 -6.39
CA GLN A 280 35.83 4.26 -6.57
C GLN A 280 36.33 2.99 -5.89
N PRO A 281 35.99 2.71 -4.61
CA PRO A 281 36.48 1.49 -3.98
C PRO A 281 35.95 0.22 -4.65
N TRP A 282 34.70 0.23 -5.13
CA TRP A 282 34.14 -0.92 -5.84
C TRP A 282 34.75 -1.10 -7.23
N LEU A 283 34.90 -0.02 -8.00
CA LEU A 283 35.53 -0.06 -9.31
C LEU A 283 37.00 -0.54 -9.22
N ALA A 284 37.74 -0.05 -8.24
CA ALA A 284 39.11 -0.49 -7.96
C ALA A 284 39.17 -1.99 -7.61
N ALA A 285 38.27 -2.46 -6.74
CA ALA A 285 38.16 -3.88 -6.39
C ALA A 285 37.74 -4.77 -7.59
N SER A 286 37.08 -4.18 -8.59
CA SER A 286 36.66 -4.83 -9.83
C SER A 286 37.73 -4.81 -10.94
N GLY A 287 38.91 -4.24 -10.69
CA GLY A 287 40.00 -4.13 -11.68
C GLY A 287 39.96 -2.86 -12.55
N GLY A 288 39.07 -1.90 -12.26
CA GLY A 288 39.14 -0.53 -12.78
C GLY A 288 38.35 -0.22 -14.06
N ALA A 289 37.93 -1.23 -14.85
CA ALA A 289 37.27 -1.01 -16.13
C ALA A 289 35.73 -0.96 -16.03
N SER A 290 35.15 -1.81 -15.21
CA SER A 290 33.70 -1.95 -15.00
C SER A 290 33.43 -2.46 -13.59
N LEU A 291 32.18 -2.38 -13.14
CA LEU A 291 31.76 -2.92 -11.84
C LEU A 291 31.57 -4.43 -11.95
N ASP A 292 32.28 -5.19 -11.11
CA ASP A 292 31.97 -6.60 -10.88
C ASP A 292 30.77 -6.68 -9.92
N LEU A 293 29.59 -6.97 -10.48
CA LEU A 293 28.35 -7.13 -9.74
C LEU A 293 28.38 -8.29 -8.74
N GLY A 294 29.26 -9.27 -8.93
CA GLY A 294 29.45 -10.38 -8.00
C GLY A 294 30.08 -9.98 -6.67
N ILE A 295 30.70 -8.80 -6.58
CA ILE A 295 31.30 -8.24 -5.35
C ILE A 295 30.62 -6.94 -4.93
N ALA A 296 29.36 -6.73 -5.36
CA ALA A 296 28.62 -5.52 -5.05
C ALA A 296 28.60 -5.23 -3.54
N PRO A 297 28.83 -3.97 -3.10
CA PRO A 297 29.01 -3.63 -1.70
C PRO A 297 27.68 -3.41 -0.97
N PHE A 298 26.74 -4.33 -1.17
CA PHE A 298 25.40 -4.29 -0.63
C PHE A 298 25.07 -5.67 -0.05
N ARG A 299 24.89 -5.73 1.27
CA ARG A 299 24.48 -6.95 1.97
C ARG A 299 22.96 -6.98 2.12
N LEU A 300 22.36 -8.16 2.02
CA LEU A 300 20.92 -8.30 2.24
C LEU A 300 20.60 -8.11 3.73
N LEU A 301 19.53 -7.39 4.04
CA LEU A 301 19.05 -7.14 5.41
C LEU A 301 17.69 -7.78 5.64
N ALA A 302 16.82 -7.77 4.63
CA ALA A 302 15.49 -8.35 4.74
C ALA A 302 14.88 -8.68 3.38
N ILE A 303 14.02 -9.70 3.38
CA ILE A 303 13.02 -9.98 2.33
C ILE A 303 11.64 -9.70 2.94
N VAL A 304 10.83 -8.86 2.29
CA VAL A 304 9.58 -8.33 2.87
C VAL A 304 8.40 -8.60 1.96
N ASN A 305 7.38 -9.29 2.49
CA ASN A 305 6.12 -9.56 1.81
C ASN A 305 5.05 -8.53 2.21
N ARG A 306 4.75 -7.58 1.32
CA ARG A 306 3.74 -6.54 1.49
C ARG A 306 2.45 -6.89 0.74
N LEU A 307 1.90 -8.08 1.01
CA LEU A 307 0.59 -8.51 0.51
C LEU A 307 -0.52 -7.49 0.85
N ASP A 308 -0.36 -6.76 1.95
CA ASP A 308 -1.26 -5.70 2.40
C ASP A 308 -1.39 -4.53 1.41
N LEU A 309 -0.45 -4.37 0.48
CA LEU A 309 -0.51 -3.33 -0.55
C LEU A 309 -1.39 -3.72 -1.76
N ARG A 310 -1.95 -4.93 -1.80
CA ARG A 310 -2.85 -5.38 -2.89
C ARG A 310 -4.14 -4.55 -3.00
N THR A 311 -4.58 -3.97 -1.89
CA THR A 311 -5.82 -3.19 -1.79
C THR A 311 -5.65 -1.75 -2.30
N GLY A 312 -4.46 -1.34 -2.75
CA GLY A 312 -4.19 0.01 -3.23
C GLY A 312 -4.20 1.09 -2.14
N ALA A 313 -4.51 0.74 -0.89
CA ALA A 313 -4.66 1.67 0.23
C ALA A 313 -3.33 2.28 0.72
N GLY A 314 -2.19 1.74 0.32
CA GLY A 314 -0.89 2.36 0.57
C GLY A 314 -0.47 3.13 -0.67
N GLY A 315 -0.54 4.47 -0.63
CA GLY A 315 -0.24 5.40 -1.72
C GLY A 315 1.16 5.31 -2.38
N TYR A 316 1.88 4.22 -2.21
CA TYR A 316 3.17 3.91 -2.81
C TYR A 316 3.02 2.77 -3.83
N GLY A 317 2.92 3.13 -5.11
CA GLY A 317 3.41 2.28 -6.22
C GLY A 317 2.65 1.00 -6.58
N GLY A 318 1.42 0.77 -6.13
CA GLY A 318 0.59 -0.34 -6.61
C GLY A 318 -0.40 0.11 -7.69
N SER A 319 -0.23 -0.33 -8.94
CA SER A 319 -1.35 -0.33 -9.89
C SER A 319 -2.41 -1.34 -9.46
N THR A 320 -3.66 -1.05 -9.80
CA THR A 320 -4.84 -1.91 -9.62
C THR A 320 -4.57 -3.35 -10.10
N GLY A 321 -4.95 -4.35 -9.29
CA GLY A 321 -5.03 -5.76 -9.72
C GLY A 321 -3.84 -6.69 -9.38
N ASN A 322 -3.02 -6.40 -8.35
CA ASN A 322 -1.77 -7.14 -8.06
C ASN A 322 -1.78 -7.73 -6.64
N ALA A 323 -1.08 -8.84 -6.36
CA ALA A 323 -1.00 -9.49 -5.04
C ALA A 323 -0.07 -8.78 -4.04
N GLY A 324 -0.06 -7.45 -4.08
CA GLY A 324 0.75 -6.57 -3.24
C GLY A 324 2.16 -6.34 -3.78
N GLU A 325 3.13 -6.26 -2.88
CA GLU A 325 4.52 -5.93 -3.20
C GLU A 325 5.52 -6.86 -2.49
N LEU A 326 6.63 -7.18 -3.16
CA LEU A 326 7.76 -7.91 -2.60
C LEU A 326 8.97 -6.98 -2.52
N ARG A 327 9.65 -6.93 -1.38
CA ARG A 327 10.84 -6.10 -1.21
C ARG A 327 12.09 -6.89 -0.87
N PHE A 328 13.21 -6.45 -1.42
CA PHE A 328 14.56 -6.81 -0.96
C PHE A 328 15.24 -5.55 -0.44
N VAL A 329 15.64 -5.57 0.83
CA VAL A 329 16.26 -4.44 1.50
C VAL A 329 17.74 -4.75 1.68
N PHE A 330 18.60 -3.96 1.07
CA PHE A 330 20.05 -4.07 1.21
C PHE A 330 20.61 -2.92 2.04
N GLY A 331 21.68 -3.20 2.79
CA GLY A 331 22.51 -2.19 3.46
C GLY A 331 23.82 -2.02 2.71
N ALA A 332 24.24 -0.78 2.48
CA ALA A 332 25.53 -0.49 1.88
C ALA A 332 26.67 -0.73 2.87
N VAL A 333 27.80 -1.20 2.36
CA VAL A 333 29.05 -1.30 3.10
C VAL A 333 30.14 -0.58 2.33
N LYS A 334 31.14 -0.02 3.00
CA LYS A 334 32.31 0.52 2.31
C LYS A 334 33.16 -0.66 1.82
N PRO A 335 33.43 -0.78 0.51
CA PRO A 335 34.32 -1.82 0.00
C PRO A 335 35.71 -1.72 0.64
N GLY A 336 36.24 -2.82 1.21
CA GLY A 336 37.57 -2.86 1.82
C GLY A 336 37.68 -3.80 3.02
N ARG A 337 38.89 -3.92 3.60
CA ARG A 337 39.21 -4.90 4.67
C ARG A 337 38.49 -4.68 6.01
N THR A 338 37.93 -3.50 6.26
CA THR A 338 37.35 -3.14 7.55
C THR A 338 35.82 -3.29 7.63
N CYS A 339 35.13 -3.68 6.54
CA CYS A 339 33.67 -3.78 6.47
C CYS A 339 32.95 -2.66 7.24
N GLN A 340 33.12 -1.42 6.79
CA GLN A 340 32.40 -0.31 7.41
C GLN A 340 30.95 -0.34 6.94
N LEU A 341 30.01 -0.61 7.85
CA LEU A 341 28.57 -0.49 7.57
C LEU A 341 28.22 0.98 7.35
N LEU A 342 27.56 1.28 6.24
CA LEU A 342 27.11 2.64 5.93
C LEU A 342 25.64 2.79 6.31
N PRO A 343 25.20 3.93 6.87
CA PRO A 343 23.79 4.23 7.10
C PRO A 343 23.10 4.60 5.78
N MET A 344 22.97 3.59 4.91
CA MET A 344 22.38 3.67 3.59
C MET A 344 21.70 2.33 3.27
N THR A 345 20.42 2.37 2.95
CA THR A 345 19.69 1.23 2.40
C THR A 345 19.35 1.43 0.93
N VAL A 346 19.32 0.33 0.19
CA VAL A 346 18.75 0.24 -1.17
C VAL A 346 17.62 -0.79 -1.14
N ILE A 347 16.44 -0.39 -1.56
CA ILE A 347 15.20 -1.16 -1.45
C ILE A 347 14.66 -1.41 -2.85
N PHE A 348 14.63 -2.66 -3.25
CA PHE A 348 13.92 -3.09 -4.46
C PHE A 348 12.47 -3.32 -4.07
N GLU A 349 11.53 -2.62 -4.70
CA GLU A 349 10.09 -2.73 -4.42
C GLU A 349 9.39 -3.24 -5.68
N TYR A 350 9.13 -4.55 -5.74
CA TYR A 350 8.53 -5.23 -6.88
C TYR A 350 7.02 -5.35 -6.70
N GLY A 351 6.24 -4.92 -7.70
CA GLY A 351 4.82 -5.29 -7.75
C GLY A 351 4.70 -6.79 -7.96
N VAL A 352 3.74 -7.44 -7.31
CA VAL A 352 3.50 -8.88 -7.47
C VAL A 352 2.43 -9.07 -8.56
N PRO A 353 2.80 -9.47 -9.80
CA PRO A 353 1.88 -9.52 -10.94
C PRO A 353 1.02 -10.80 -10.91
N ILE A 354 0.33 -10.99 -9.79
CA ILE A 354 -0.61 -12.09 -9.54
C ILE A 354 -1.96 -11.45 -9.27
N SER A 355 -2.96 -11.82 -10.06
CA SER A 355 -4.32 -11.27 -10.01
C SER A 355 -5.36 -12.37 -9.89
N GLY A 356 -6.57 -11.99 -9.47
CA GLY A 356 -7.70 -12.90 -9.25
C GLY A 356 -7.67 -13.57 -7.89
N CYS A 357 -8.85 -13.69 -7.27
CA CYS A 357 -8.98 -14.13 -5.89
C CYS A 357 -8.25 -15.46 -5.60
N VAL A 358 -8.44 -16.46 -6.46
CA VAL A 358 -7.85 -17.80 -6.28
C VAL A 358 -6.32 -17.75 -6.28
N ASN A 359 -5.72 -17.00 -7.19
CA ASN A 359 -4.26 -16.90 -7.31
C ASN A 359 -3.66 -16.07 -6.19
N VAL A 360 -4.31 -14.96 -5.79
CA VAL A 360 -3.88 -14.12 -4.67
C VAL A 360 -3.94 -14.91 -3.35
N ARG A 361 -5.00 -15.70 -3.14
CA ARG A 361 -5.10 -16.63 -2.00
C ARG A 361 -4.00 -17.68 -2.04
N SER A 362 -3.73 -18.29 -3.20
CA SER A 362 -2.65 -19.27 -3.37
C SER A 362 -1.29 -18.66 -3.04
N TRP A 363 -1.03 -17.44 -3.51
CA TRP A 363 0.16 -16.66 -3.17
C TRP A 363 0.29 -16.45 -1.65
N ALA A 364 -0.76 -15.99 -0.99
CA ALA A 364 -0.79 -15.84 0.47
C ALA A 364 -0.51 -17.16 1.20
N GLN A 365 -1.10 -18.26 0.72
CA GLN A 365 -0.89 -19.59 1.30
C GLN A 365 0.57 -20.06 1.18
N GLN A 366 1.26 -19.75 0.09
CA GLN A 366 2.68 -20.07 -0.05
C GLN A 366 3.52 -19.40 1.07
N TRP A 367 3.25 -18.13 1.38
CA TRP A 367 3.91 -17.43 2.49
C TRP A 367 3.54 -17.99 3.87
N VAL A 368 2.26 -18.33 4.08
CA VAL A 368 1.83 -18.99 5.33
C VAL A 368 2.51 -20.35 5.51
N ASN A 369 2.67 -21.12 4.44
CA ASN A 369 3.26 -22.46 4.46
C ASN A 369 4.74 -22.45 4.89
N LEU A 370 5.47 -21.34 4.70
CA LEU A 370 6.83 -21.18 5.23
C LEU A 370 6.89 -21.37 6.76
N ASN A 371 5.80 -21.09 7.46
CA ASN A 371 5.75 -21.21 8.92
C ASN A 371 5.94 -22.67 9.40
N SER A 372 5.53 -23.64 8.57
CA SER A 372 5.71 -25.08 8.83
C SER A 372 7.15 -25.57 8.67
N LEU A 373 8.01 -24.77 8.04
CA LEU A 373 9.41 -25.11 7.79
C LEU A 373 10.30 -24.50 8.88
N VAL A 374 11.42 -25.16 9.17
CA VAL A 374 12.46 -24.63 10.07
C VAL A 374 13.13 -23.44 9.38
N LEU A 375 13.08 -22.26 9.99
CA LEU A 375 13.69 -21.03 9.48
C LEU A 375 15.17 -21.26 9.18
N GLY A 376 15.63 -20.86 8.00
CA GLY A 376 17.02 -21.03 7.57
C GLY A 376 17.40 -22.44 7.09
N SER A 377 16.52 -23.43 7.21
CA SER A 377 16.79 -24.75 6.64
C SER A 377 16.84 -24.71 5.12
N ALA A 378 17.52 -25.69 4.51
CA ALA A 378 17.54 -25.82 3.05
C ALA A 378 16.13 -25.89 2.44
N ALA A 379 15.17 -26.54 3.13
CA ALA A 379 13.78 -26.61 2.70
C ALA A 379 13.11 -25.23 2.76
N TYR A 380 13.27 -24.48 3.86
CA TYR A 380 12.72 -23.13 4.00
C TYR A 380 13.30 -22.18 2.95
N ASN A 381 14.63 -22.12 2.81
CA ASN A 381 15.28 -21.19 1.89
C ASN A 381 14.94 -21.54 0.42
N THR A 382 14.78 -22.83 0.09
CA THR A 382 14.33 -23.26 -1.25
C THR A 382 12.89 -22.86 -1.52
N ALA A 383 11.99 -23.05 -0.54
CA ALA A 383 10.60 -22.61 -0.66
C ALA A 383 10.52 -21.08 -0.81
N LEU A 384 11.27 -20.33 -0.01
CA LEU A 384 11.33 -18.87 -0.10
C LEU A 384 11.81 -18.41 -1.48
N GLN A 385 12.86 -19.03 -2.02
CA GLN A 385 13.32 -18.71 -3.37
C GLN A 385 12.27 -19.02 -4.44
N ALA A 386 11.60 -20.17 -4.35
CA ALA A 386 10.54 -20.51 -5.31
C ALA A 386 9.38 -19.50 -5.28
N ILE A 387 9.08 -18.91 -4.12
CA ILE A 387 8.11 -17.83 -3.97
C ILE A 387 8.63 -16.56 -4.63
N THR A 388 9.85 -16.11 -4.31
CA THR A 388 10.39 -14.85 -4.82
C THR A 388 10.69 -14.87 -6.33
N ASP A 389 11.10 -16.02 -6.87
CA ASP A 389 11.44 -16.21 -8.29
C ASP A 389 10.23 -16.00 -9.22
N GLN A 390 9.00 -16.08 -8.69
CA GLN A 390 7.79 -15.72 -9.42
C GLN A 390 7.73 -14.22 -9.77
N VAL A 391 8.54 -13.38 -9.10
CA VAL A 391 8.48 -11.91 -9.18
C VAL A 391 9.82 -11.30 -9.62
N ILE A 392 10.94 -11.73 -9.05
CA ILE A 392 12.22 -11.00 -9.18
C ILE A 392 12.99 -11.26 -10.48
N LEU A 393 12.67 -12.35 -11.17
CA LEU A 393 13.36 -12.74 -12.40
C LEU A 393 12.96 -11.83 -13.56
N ARG A 394 13.85 -11.68 -14.54
CA ARG A 394 13.54 -10.99 -15.79
C ARG A 394 12.31 -11.61 -16.46
N ASN A 395 11.56 -10.77 -17.19
CA ASN A 395 10.31 -11.14 -17.86
C ASN A 395 9.12 -11.45 -16.95
N LYS A 396 9.25 -11.31 -15.61
CA LYS A 396 8.11 -11.48 -14.70
C LYS A 396 7.14 -10.30 -14.70
N GLY A 397 7.53 -9.14 -15.22
CA GLY A 397 6.62 -8.01 -15.47
C GLY A 397 6.48 -7.73 -16.96
N PRO A 398 5.85 -8.58 -17.78
CA PRO A 398 5.90 -8.49 -19.25
C PRO A 398 5.39 -7.16 -19.83
N GLY A 399 4.44 -6.50 -19.18
CA GLY A 399 3.92 -5.18 -19.57
C GLY A 399 4.68 -3.99 -18.98
N LYS A 400 5.75 -4.22 -18.21
CA LYS A 400 6.53 -3.18 -17.53
C LYS A 400 7.87 -2.94 -18.23
N PRO A 401 8.49 -1.76 -18.04
CA PRO A 401 9.87 -1.48 -18.47
C PRO A 401 10.88 -2.59 -18.17
N ASN A 402 11.76 -2.88 -19.15
CA ASN A 402 12.71 -3.99 -19.15
C ASN A 402 12.10 -5.38 -18.88
N ARG A 403 10.77 -5.48 -18.91
CA ARG A 403 9.96 -6.60 -18.43
C ARG A 403 10.26 -7.00 -16.97
N SER A 404 10.74 -6.07 -16.17
CA SER A 404 10.97 -6.24 -14.73
C SER A 404 9.68 -5.98 -13.96
N ALA A 405 9.39 -6.77 -12.93
CA ALA A 405 8.23 -6.51 -12.06
C ALA A 405 8.43 -5.30 -11.11
N LEU A 406 9.61 -4.67 -11.12
CA LEU A 406 9.94 -3.52 -10.27
C LEU A 406 8.88 -2.41 -10.39
N ASN A 407 8.36 -1.92 -9.27
CA ASN A 407 7.58 -0.68 -9.21
C ASN A 407 8.54 0.50 -9.06
N GLN A 408 9.38 0.44 -8.03
CA GLN A 408 10.39 1.44 -7.74
C GLN A 408 11.62 0.82 -7.05
N LEU A 409 12.76 1.47 -7.22
CA LEU A 409 13.92 1.31 -6.35
C LEU A 409 13.98 2.53 -5.42
N ARG A 410 14.13 2.33 -4.12
CA ARG A 410 14.30 3.42 -3.16
C ARG A 410 15.63 3.37 -2.46
N THR A 411 16.23 4.53 -2.26
CA THR A 411 17.38 4.68 -1.37
C THR A 411 17.02 5.53 -0.19
N ASN A 412 17.63 5.24 0.95
CA ASN A 412 17.40 5.96 2.19
C ASN A 412 18.77 6.05 2.87
N GLU A 413 19.34 7.25 2.93
CA GLU A 413 20.72 7.43 3.36
C GLU A 413 21.04 8.77 4.03
N ILE A 414 22.01 8.73 4.94
CA ILE A 414 22.78 9.88 5.44
C ILE A 414 24.30 9.68 5.22
N ALA A 415 24.69 8.51 4.72
CA ALA A 415 26.09 8.13 4.53
C ALA A 415 26.81 9.02 3.50
N LEU A 416 26.06 9.62 2.58
CA LEU A 416 26.60 10.44 1.50
C LEU A 416 26.60 11.92 1.87
N ALA A 417 25.55 12.41 2.55
CA ALA A 417 25.49 13.78 3.05
C ALA A 417 24.42 13.93 4.13
N SER A 418 24.46 15.05 4.87
CA SER A 418 23.34 15.52 5.70
C SER A 418 22.46 16.46 4.87
N PRO A 419 21.13 16.48 5.06
CA PRO A 419 20.34 15.66 6.00
C PRO A 419 20.17 14.22 5.53
N TRP A 420 19.51 13.40 6.35
CA TRP A 420 19.03 12.11 5.87
C TRP A 420 18.00 12.32 4.76
N GLU A 421 18.12 11.58 3.66
CA GLU A 421 17.28 11.74 2.48
C GLU A 421 16.84 10.40 1.89
N LEU A 422 15.56 10.32 1.52
CA LEU A 422 15.03 9.23 0.70
C LEU A 422 14.86 9.70 -0.74
N ARG A 423 15.30 8.87 -1.69
CA ARG A 423 15.10 9.08 -3.14
C ARG A 423 14.43 7.88 -3.77
N GLN A 424 13.75 8.12 -4.88
CA GLN A 424 13.04 7.10 -5.64
C GLN A 424 13.55 7.06 -7.08
N PHE A 425 13.72 5.85 -7.59
CA PHE A 425 14.15 5.60 -8.96
C PHE A 425 13.19 4.63 -9.64
N ASN A 426 12.82 4.95 -10.87
CA ASN A 426 11.91 4.13 -11.67
C ASN A 426 12.57 3.80 -13.02
N LEU A 427 12.11 2.71 -13.61
CA LEU A 427 12.26 2.45 -15.03
C LEU A 427 11.09 3.15 -15.74
N THR A 428 11.37 4.03 -16.70
CA THR A 428 10.36 4.99 -17.23
C THR A 428 9.95 4.73 -18.67
N THR A 429 10.69 3.90 -19.40
CA THR A 429 10.49 3.59 -20.82
C THR A 429 10.55 2.08 -21.05
N PRO A 430 10.03 1.52 -22.16
CA PRO A 430 10.06 0.07 -22.40
C PRO A 430 11.46 -0.56 -22.28
N ILE A 431 12.50 0.17 -22.71
CA ILE A 431 13.91 -0.11 -22.46
C ILE A 431 14.47 1.09 -21.69
N SER A 432 14.97 0.88 -20.48
CA SER A 432 15.26 1.98 -19.55
C SER A 432 16.46 1.70 -18.64
N PHE A 433 17.17 2.77 -18.27
CA PHE A 433 18.03 2.81 -17.08
C PHE A 433 17.19 3.21 -15.86
N LEU A 434 17.76 3.16 -14.67
CA LEU A 434 17.11 3.76 -13.50
C LEU A 434 17.24 5.28 -13.55
N HIS A 435 16.10 5.96 -13.51
CA HIS A 435 16.03 7.41 -13.46
C HIS A 435 15.50 7.84 -12.10
N GLU A 436 16.09 8.88 -11.50
CA GLU A 436 15.51 9.51 -10.32
C GLU A 436 14.14 10.10 -10.69
N THR A 437 13.15 9.88 -9.85
CA THR A 437 11.75 10.28 -10.09
C THR A 437 11.14 10.85 -8.81
N PRO A 438 10.01 11.59 -8.91
CA PRO A 438 9.36 12.15 -7.75
C PRO A 438 9.03 11.09 -6.68
N VAL A 439 9.31 11.41 -5.42
CA VAL A 439 9.02 10.53 -4.29
C VAL A 439 7.52 10.50 -4.06
N ALA A 440 6.92 9.31 -4.16
CA ALA A 440 5.49 9.15 -3.99
C ALA A 440 5.00 9.68 -2.61
N GLN A 441 3.78 10.24 -2.61
CA GLN A 441 3.10 10.81 -1.44
C GLN A 441 3.83 11.92 -0.67
N THR A 442 4.97 12.41 -1.13
CA THR A 442 5.75 13.40 -0.37
C THR A 442 5.84 14.70 -1.18
N PRO A 443 5.23 15.81 -0.71
CA PRO A 443 5.46 17.11 -1.32
C PRO A 443 6.88 17.62 -1.03
N ASP A 444 7.31 18.62 -1.78
CA ASP A 444 8.60 19.26 -1.54
C ASP A 444 8.65 19.93 -0.16
N ILE A 445 9.80 19.83 0.50
CA ILE A 445 9.95 20.27 1.89
C ILE A 445 9.71 21.77 2.08
N GLN A 446 9.83 22.57 1.02
CA GLN A 446 9.56 24.01 1.06
C GLN A 446 8.13 24.37 1.50
N PHE A 447 7.21 23.42 1.43
CA PHE A 447 5.82 23.64 1.81
C PHE A 447 5.55 23.44 3.31
N ASN A 448 6.51 22.90 4.08
CA ASN A 448 6.33 22.54 5.48
C ASN A 448 6.67 23.68 6.45
N ALA A 449 5.76 24.03 7.36
CA ALA A 449 6.00 25.04 8.39
C ALA A 449 6.93 24.57 9.54
N ALA A 450 7.08 23.26 9.73
CA ALA A 450 7.94 22.71 10.79
C ALA A 450 9.43 22.80 10.45
N ASP A 451 9.78 23.01 9.18
CA ASP A 451 11.16 23.18 8.77
C ASP A 451 11.59 24.65 8.99
N PRO A 452 12.62 24.93 9.82
CA PRO A 452 13.04 26.30 10.10
C PRO A 452 13.67 27.01 8.90
N PHE A 453 13.99 26.29 7.81
CA PHE A 453 14.48 26.90 6.57
C PHE A 453 13.36 27.32 5.61
N TRP A 454 12.11 26.91 5.86
CA TRP A 454 11.00 27.14 4.95
C TRP A 454 9.79 27.74 5.67
N SER A 455 9.08 28.65 4.99
CA SER A 455 7.79 29.13 5.46
C SER A 455 6.71 28.17 4.98
N GLY A 456 5.93 27.58 5.89
CA GLY A 456 4.81 26.72 5.52
C GLY A 456 3.85 27.39 4.55
N SER A 457 3.25 26.61 3.65
CA SER A 457 2.48 27.14 2.53
C SER A 457 0.97 26.99 2.70
N THR A 458 0.22 28.00 2.24
CA THR A 458 -1.24 27.91 2.08
C THR A 458 -1.64 26.82 1.09
N LEU A 459 -0.76 26.44 0.16
CA LEU A 459 -0.97 25.36 -0.81
C LEU A 459 -1.08 24.00 -0.10
N LEU A 460 -0.19 23.73 0.86
CA LEU A 460 -0.23 22.52 1.69
C LEU A 460 -1.49 22.49 2.55
N ASP A 461 -1.82 23.61 3.20
CA ASP A 461 -3.02 23.73 4.03
C ASP A 461 -4.29 23.48 3.20
N THR A 462 -4.34 24.04 1.98
CA THR A 462 -5.43 23.80 1.04
C THR A 462 -5.50 22.32 0.63
N PHE A 463 -4.36 21.69 0.34
CA PHE A 463 -4.35 20.27 -0.02
C PHE A 463 -4.92 19.40 1.12
N ILE A 464 -4.43 19.58 2.35
CA ILE A 464 -4.86 18.80 3.52
C ILE A 464 -6.36 19.01 3.83
N THR A 465 -6.86 20.23 3.65
CA THR A 465 -8.25 20.57 4.00
C THR A 465 -9.28 20.21 2.92
N THR A 466 -8.89 20.27 1.64
CA THR A 466 -9.83 20.08 0.52
C THR A 466 -9.83 18.66 -0.04
N THR A 467 -8.81 17.86 0.25
CA THR A 467 -8.72 16.48 -0.23
C THR A 467 -9.19 15.49 0.84
N ALA A 468 -9.50 14.27 0.40
CA ALA A 468 -9.79 13.16 1.32
C ALA A 468 -8.49 12.71 2.03
N ALA A 469 -8.63 12.15 3.23
CA ALA A 469 -7.51 11.49 3.90
C ALA A 469 -6.91 10.41 2.98
N GLY A 470 -5.59 10.38 2.86
CA GLY A 470 -4.89 9.46 1.96
C GLY A 470 -4.93 9.83 0.47
N ALA A 471 -5.42 11.02 0.11
CA ALA A 471 -5.36 11.50 -1.26
C ALA A 471 -3.91 11.51 -1.79
N THR A 472 -3.75 11.11 -3.04
CA THR A 472 -2.43 11.08 -3.68
C THR A 472 -1.90 12.49 -3.85
N VAL A 473 -0.73 12.78 -3.27
CA VAL A 473 0.00 14.05 -3.49
C VAL A 473 0.35 14.17 -4.96
N PRO A 474 -0.26 15.07 -5.75
CA PRO A 474 -0.06 15.11 -7.21
C PRO A 474 1.30 15.71 -7.61
N LEU A 475 1.72 15.51 -8.86
CA LEU A 475 2.91 16.19 -9.40
C LEU A 475 2.76 17.71 -9.35
N SER A 476 1.57 18.23 -9.67
CA SER A 476 1.20 19.63 -9.48
C SER A 476 -0.14 19.74 -8.74
N PHE A 477 -0.27 20.78 -7.92
CA PHE A 477 -1.51 21.13 -7.22
C PHE A 477 -1.79 22.61 -7.45
N LEU A 478 -2.99 22.95 -7.92
CA LEU A 478 -3.38 24.32 -8.29
C LEU A 478 -2.36 25.01 -9.22
N GLY A 479 -1.88 24.28 -10.24
CA GLY A 479 -0.90 24.78 -11.21
C GLY A 479 0.53 24.90 -10.70
N THR A 480 0.80 24.57 -9.43
CA THR A 480 2.14 24.66 -8.82
C THR A 480 2.76 23.28 -8.69
N PRO A 481 4.03 23.05 -9.07
CA PRO A 481 4.74 21.81 -8.76
C PRO A 481 4.66 21.49 -7.27
N PHE A 482 4.37 20.24 -6.91
CA PHE A 482 4.04 19.88 -5.53
C PHE A 482 4.80 18.65 -5.03
N ARG A 483 4.72 17.50 -5.71
CA ARG A 483 5.44 16.27 -5.31
C ARG A 483 6.96 16.43 -5.42
N ALA A 484 7.69 16.10 -4.36
CA ALA A 484 9.13 16.30 -4.25
C ALA A 484 9.96 15.36 -5.13
N GLY A 485 11.17 15.80 -5.49
CA GLY A 485 12.21 14.92 -6.04
C GLY A 485 12.91 14.04 -5.00
N ALA A 486 12.93 14.48 -3.74
CA ALA A 486 13.51 13.76 -2.62
C ALA A 486 12.72 14.03 -1.33
N ALA A 487 12.83 13.14 -0.34
CA ALA A 487 12.20 13.28 0.96
C ALA A 487 13.26 13.42 2.07
N PRO A 488 13.83 14.63 2.26
CA PRO A 488 14.73 14.88 3.37
C PRO A 488 13.97 14.95 4.70
N VAL A 489 14.64 14.53 5.79
CA VAL A 489 14.24 14.90 7.15
C VAL A 489 15.30 15.85 7.69
N THR A 490 14.95 17.12 7.66
CA THR A 490 15.71 18.20 8.30
C THR A 490 15.37 18.21 9.80
N PHE A 491 16.25 18.80 10.64
CA PHE A 491 16.13 19.08 12.08
C PHE A 491 15.24 18.19 12.98
N ASN A 492 15.80 17.74 14.12
CA ASN A 492 15.06 16.97 15.13
C ASN A 492 14.28 15.78 14.52
N ASN A 493 15.00 14.80 13.96
CA ASN A 493 14.45 13.62 13.28
C ASN A 493 13.30 12.93 14.06
N LEU A 494 13.28 12.99 15.39
CA LEU A 494 12.21 12.39 16.19
C LEU A 494 10.98 13.28 16.43
N GLY A 495 11.02 14.54 15.98
CA GLY A 495 9.93 15.51 16.08
C GLY A 495 9.53 16.10 14.73
N TYR A 496 10.02 15.57 13.60
CA TYR A 496 9.60 16.04 12.28
C TYR A 496 8.19 15.55 11.95
N PHE A 497 7.34 16.47 11.50
CA PHE A 497 6.01 16.23 10.97
C PHE A 497 5.68 17.28 9.90
N TRP A 498 4.66 17.04 9.09
CA TRP A 498 4.10 18.06 8.21
C TRP A 498 3.18 18.97 9.00
N ASN A 499 3.61 20.21 9.20
CA ASN A 499 2.87 21.22 9.93
C ASN A 499 2.18 22.19 8.96
N THR A 500 1.05 22.71 9.40
CA THR A 500 0.21 23.66 8.67
C THR A 500 0.37 25.03 9.30
N SER A 501 0.68 26.07 8.52
CA SER A 501 0.95 27.40 9.08
C SER A 501 -0.31 28.21 9.38
N THR A 502 -1.46 27.81 8.82
CA THR A 502 -2.72 28.58 8.94
C THR A 502 -3.90 27.80 9.50
N LEU A 503 -3.78 26.48 9.68
CA LEU A 503 -4.88 25.68 10.22
C LEU A 503 -4.96 25.77 11.74
N ASP A 504 -6.17 25.95 12.23
CA ASP A 504 -6.50 25.71 13.63
C ASP A 504 -6.51 24.20 13.87
N LEU A 505 -5.52 23.71 14.59
CA LEU A 505 -5.34 22.28 14.85
C LEU A 505 -6.02 21.82 16.16
N ASP A 506 -6.95 22.61 16.72
CA ASP A 506 -7.76 22.20 17.87
C ASP A 506 -8.61 20.95 17.56
N PRO A 507 -8.45 19.84 18.31
CA PRO A 507 -9.21 18.60 18.11
C PRO A 507 -10.72 18.73 18.32
N SER A 508 -11.19 19.80 18.97
CA SER A 508 -12.61 20.04 19.29
C SER A 508 -13.39 20.73 18.14
N HIS A 509 -12.70 21.22 17.11
CA HIS A 509 -13.34 21.80 15.93
C HIS A 509 -13.96 20.73 15.02
N LEU A 510 -15.10 21.09 14.40
CA LEU A 510 -15.95 20.22 13.57
C LEU A 510 -15.25 19.55 12.37
N GLY A 511 -13.99 19.89 12.07
CA GLY A 511 -13.18 19.29 11.01
C GLY A 511 -12.05 18.37 11.47
N ASN A 512 -11.77 18.26 12.78
CA ASN A 512 -10.64 17.53 13.38
C ASN A 512 -9.34 17.64 12.54
N TRP A 513 -8.88 18.88 12.31
CA TRP A 513 -7.75 19.16 11.42
C TRP A 513 -6.45 18.54 11.89
N ASN A 514 -6.29 18.31 13.19
CA ASN A 514 -5.16 17.55 13.72
C ASN A 514 -5.12 16.12 13.15
N GLN A 515 -6.26 15.43 13.07
CA GLN A 515 -6.31 14.09 12.47
C GLN A 515 -6.02 14.13 10.97
N ARG A 516 -6.57 15.10 10.21
CA ARG A 516 -6.26 15.22 8.77
C ARG A 516 -4.78 15.52 8.50
N ARG A 517 -4.18 16.38 9.31
CA ARG A 517 -2.73 16.67 9.27
C ARG A 517 -1.92 15.41 9.61
N PHE A 518 -2.36 14.62 10.59
CA PHE A 518 -1.75 13.33 10.89
C PHE A 518 -1.82 12.39 9.71
N ASP A 519 -3.02 12.13 9.21
CA ASP A 519 -3.25 11.20 8.11
C ASP A 519 -2.40 11.59 6.90
N PHE A 520 -2.29 12.89 6.61
CA PHE A 520 -1.39 13.38 5.58
C PHE A 520 0.09 13.11 5.91
N SER A 521 0.56 13.64 7.05
CA SER A 521 1.97 13.58 7.47
C SER A 521 2.47 12.13 7.57
N PHE A 522 1.70 11.27 8.22
CA PHE A 522 1.99 9.85 8.40
C PHE A 522 2.04 9.06 7.07
N ASN A 523 1.41 9.55 6.01
CA ASN A 523 1.48 8.95 4.68
C ASN A 523 2.58 9.56 3.78
N THR A 524 3.45 10.42 4.32
CA THR A 524 4.66 10.90 3.62
C THR A 524 5.90 10.12 4.03
N CYS A 525 6.87 9.97 3.12
CA CYS A 525 8.08 9.19 3.39
C CYS A 525 8.89 9.77 4.55
N ASN A 526 9.13 11.08 4.55
CA ASN A 526 9.94 11.75 5.56
C ASN A 526 9.29 11.72 6.94
N ALA A 527 8.01 12.10 7.08
CA ALA A 527 7.39 12.14 8.41
C ALA A 527 7.02 10.75 8.98
N CYS A 528 6.64 9.79 8.13
CA CYS A 528 6.47 8.39 8.56
C CYS A 528 7.79 7.81 9.08
N HIS A 529 8.91 8.14 8.44
CA HIS A 529 10.25 7.72 8.86
C HIS A 529 10.82 8.61 9.98
N ALA A 530 10.04 9.52 10.57
CA ALA A 530 10.47 10.50 11.55
C ALA A 530 9.47 10.61 12.72
N GLY A 531 8.99 11.82 13.05
CA GLY A 531 8.24 12.11 14.27
C GLY A 531 6.91 11.38 14.42
N GLU A 532 6.17 11.15 13.33
CA GLU A 532 4.84 10.49 13.39
C GLU A 532 4.90 9.05 13.91
N THR A 533 6.06 8.40 13.75
CA THR A 533 6.26 7.03 14.22
C THR A 533 7.46 6.89 15.17
N ARG A 534 8.11 8.01 15.50
CA ARG A 534 9.41 8.10 16.21
C ARG A 534 10.47 7.16 15.62
N THR A 535 10.45 6.99 14.30
CA THR A 535 11.47 6.21 13.60
C THR A 535 12.71 7.08 13.42
N VAL A 536 13.91 6.51 13.63
CA VAL A 536 15.17 7.20 13.33
C VAL A 536 15.52 6.93 11.87
N PHE A 537 14.65 7.42 10.97
CA PHE A 537 14.70 7.32 9.51
C PHE A 537 14.65 5.92 8.88
N THR A 538 15.11 4.84 9.52
CA THR A 538 15.04 3.49 8.92
C THR A 538 14.15 2.57 9.72
N HIS A 539 13.22 1.89 9.04
CA HIS A 539 12.42 0.84 9.65
C HIS A 539 13.19 -0.47 9.78
N ILE A 540 14.23 -0.68 8.96
CA ILE A 540 15.17 -1.80 8.99
C ILE A 540 16.58 -1.22 9.02
N SER A 541 17.31 -1.44 10.10
CA SER A 541 18.60 -0.79 10.35
C SER A 541 19.71 -1.29 9.40
N PRO A 542 20.35 -0.41 8.62
CA PRO A 542 21.48 -0.79 7.76
C PRO A 542 22.78 -1.06 8.52
N THR A 543 22.88 -0.59 9.77
CA THR A 543 24.10 -0.61 10.57
C THR A 543 24.09 -1.65 11.69
N THR A 544 23.11 -2.57 11.67
CA THR A 544 23.10 -3.69 12.62
C THR A 544 24.33 -4.58 12.40
N PRO A 545 25.07 -4.98 13.46
CA PRO A 545 26.27 -5.81 13.32
C PRO A 545 26.05 -7.08 12.50
N LEU A 546 27.12 -7.57 11.86
CA LEU A 546 27.11 -8.82 11.09
C LEU A 546 26.69 -10.00 11.97
N GLY A 547 26.00 -10.97 11.37
CA GLY A 547 25.52 -12.17 12.07
C GLY A 547 24.31 -11.94 12.99
N SER A 548 23.80 -10.72 13.10
CA SER A 548 22.56 -10.41 13.84
C SER A 548 21.43 -10.02 12.87
N PRO A 549 20.16 -10.37 13.18
CA PRO A 549 19.03 -9.89 12.41
C PRO A 549 18.99 -8.36 12.44
N ALA A 550 18.74 -7.72 11.29
CA ALA A 550 18.66 -6.26 11.21
C ALA A 550 17.61 -5.71 12.18
N ALA A 551 18.00 -4.73 13.01
CA ALA A 551 17.10 -4.15 14.01
C ALA A 551 15.91 -3.45 13.33
N LEU A 552 14.71 -3.66 13.90
CA LEU A 552 13.45 -3.13 13.38
C LEU A 552 12.98 -1.93 14.21
N SER A 553 12.35 -0.95 13.57
CA SER A 553 11.72 0.18 14.28
C SER A 553 10.55 -0.26 15.16
N GLY A 554 10.22 0.56 16.17
CA GLY A 554 9.04 0.37 17.00
C GLY A 554 7.73 0.40 16.21
N PHE A 555 7.64 1.22 15.14
CA PHE A 555 6.49 1.23 14.23
C PHE A 555 6.12 -0.16 13.71
N LEU A 556 7.13 -0.93 13.29
CA LEU A 556 6.94 -2.28 12.77
C LEU A 556 6.54 -3.27 13.86
N THR A 557 7.10 -3.13 15.05
CA THR A 557 7.11 -4.19 16.08
C THR A 557 6.14 -3.94 17.24
N GLY A 558 5.63 -2.72 17.40
CA GLY A 558 4.86 -2.29 18.56
C GLY A 558 5.45 -1.04 19.19
N ILE A 559 4.77 0.10 19.11
CA ILE A 559 5.16 1.33 19.81
C ILE A 559 3.93 2.19 20.12
N THR A 560 4.03 2.97 21.19
CA THR A 560 3.14 4.11 21.44
C THR A 560 3.90 5.40 21.16
N VAL A 561 3.38 6.20 20.26
CA VAL A 561 3.96 7.48 19.84
C VAL A 561 3.00 8.59 20.22
N THR A 562 3.49 9.53 20.99
CA THR A 562 2.77 10.77 21.24
C THR A 562 2.81 11.63 19.98
N ASP A 563 1.66 12.19 19.59
CA ASP A 563 1.55 13.08 18.43
C ASP A 563 2.61 14.21 18.51
N PRO A 564 3.49 14.35 17.51
CA PRO A 564 4.62 15.27 17.56
C PRO A 564 4.21 16.74 17.49
N ALA A 565 2.98 17.06 17.07
CA ALA A 565 2.51 18.44 16.97
C ALA A 565 2.03 18.98 18.33
N PHE A 566 1.33 18.17 19.13
CA PHE A 566 0.64 18.64 20.36
C PHE A 566 0.96 17.88 21.64
N GLY A 567 1.67 16.76 21.56
CA GLY A 567 1.81 15.89 22.72
C GLY A 567 0.58 15.03 23.00
N ALA A 568 -0.44 15.04 22.12
CA ALA A 568 -1.63 14.20 22.17
C ALA A 568 -2.36 14.16 20.80
N PRO A 569 -3.11 13.10 20.46
CA PRO A 569 -3.29 11.87 21.23
C PRO A 569 -2.03 11.00 21.23
N ASN A 570 -2.05 9.93 22.05
CA ASN A 570 -1.11 8.83 21.88
C ASN A 570 -1.62 7.91 20.77
N ARG A 571 -0.72 7.55 19.87
CA ARG A 571 -0.96 6.70 18.70
C ARG A 571 -0.25 5.37 18.88
N HIS A 572 -0.94 4.28 18.60
CA HIS A 572 -0.42 2.94 18.80
C HIS A 572 -0.18 2.29 17.45
N PHE A 573 1.03 1.77 17.22
CA PHE A 573 1.41 1.13 15.97
C PHE A 573 1.91 -0.28 16.20
N ASN A 574 1.55 -1.19 15.29
CA ASN A 574 2.15 -2.51 15.16
C ASN A 574 1.91 -3.02 13.73
N ASP A 575 2.70 -2.52 12.78
CA ASP A 575 2.46 -2.82 11.36
C ASP A 575 2.66 -4.31 11.03
N LEU A 576 3.57 -5.02 11.71
CA LEU A 576 3.73 -6.46 11.49
C LEU A 576 2.53 -7.26 11.97
N ALA A 577 1.91 -6.90 13.12
CA ALA A 577 0.68 -7.55 13.56
C ALA A 577 -0.48 -7.26 12.60
N ARG A 578 -0.60 -6.03 12.10
CA ARG A 578 -1.60 -5.67 11.08
C ARG A 578 -1.45 -6.52 9.83
N ARG A 579 -0.22 -6.59 9.30
CA ARG A 579 0.11 -7.37 8.10
C ARG A 579 -0.06 -8.87 8.31
N GLN A 580 0.12 -9.37 9.53
CA GLN A 580 -0.15 -10.76 9.87
C GLN A 580 -1.64 -11.07 9.81
N SER A 581 -2.48 -10.21 10.40
CA SER A 581 -3.94 -10.34 10.30
C SER A 581 -4.40 -10.33 8.84
N ASP A 582 -3.84 -9.41 8.05
CA ASP A 582 -4.15 -9.30 6.62
C ASP A 582 -3.71 -10.54 5.82
N LEU A 583 -2.48 -11.04 6.01
CA LEU A 583 -1.99 -12.26 5.36
C LEU A 583 -2.87 -13.47 5.64
N VAL A 584 -3.28 -13.65 6.90
CA VAL A 584 -4.16 -14.75 7.30
C VAL A 584 -5.56 -14.58 6.73
N GLY A 585 -6.08 -13.35 6.72
CA GLY A 585 -7.37 -13.03 6.11
C GLY A 585 -7.42 -13.43 4.64
N VAL A 586 -6.37 -13.13 3.88
CA VAL A 586 -6.27 -13.53 2.47
C VAL A 586 -6.09 -15.02 2.31
N ALA A 587 -5.17 -15.66 3.06
CA ALA A 587 -4.89 -17.09 2.92
C ALA A 587 -6.12 -17.96 3.21
N ASN A 588 -6.95 -17.54 4.17
CA ASN A 588 -8.19 -18.22 4.55
C ASN A 588 -9.45 -17.69 3.83
N SER A 589 -9.29 -16.80 2.85
CA SER A 589 -10.43 -16.24 2.12
C SER A 589 -11.15 -17.29 1.27
N VAL A 590 -12.45 -17.12 1.13
CA VAL A 590 -13.27 -17.86 0.17
C VAL A 590 -13.61 -16.92 -0.97
N CYS A 591 -13.41 -17.36 -2.21
CA CYS A 591 -13.71 -16.55 -3.39
C CYS A 591 -15.19 -16.65 -3.73
N LEU A 592 -15.75 -15.53 -4.19
CA LEU A 592 -17.06 -15.47 -4.79
C LEU A 592 -16.89 -15.52 -6.31
N ALA A 593 -17.58 -16.43 -6.98
CA ALA A 593 -17.59 -16.52 -8.44
C ALA A 593 -18.88 -15.89 -8.96
N PHE A 594 -18.75 -14.84 -9.77
CA PHE A 594 -19.88 -14.20 -10.43
C PHE A 594 -19.92 -14.60 -11.90
N PRO A 595 -21.10 -14.90 -12.46
CA PRO A 595 -21.27 -15.06 -13.89
C PRO A 595 -20.84 -13.79 -14.63
N LEU A 596 -20.34 -13.98 -15.85
CA LEU A 596 -20.02 -12.86 -16.73
C LEU A 596 -21.30 -12.12 -17.12
N VAL A 597 -21.27 -10.80 -16.96
CA VAL A 597 -22.35 -9.93 -17.40
C VAL A 597 -22.12 -9.52 -18.85
N ILE A 598 -23.19 -9.37 -19.63
CA ILE A 598 -23.10 -8.85 -21.00
C ILE A 598 -22.47 -7.44 -20.97
N PRO A 599 -21.39 -7.16 -21.73
CA PRO A 599 -20.72 -5.85 -21.69
C PRO A 599 -21.65 -4.65 -21.91
N ASP A 600 -22.60 -4.76 -22.84
CA ASP A 600 -23.58 -3.69 -23.12
C ASP A 600 -24.48 -3.36 -21.91
N LEU A 601 -24.74 -4.33 -21.02
CA LEU A 601 -25.51 -4.10 -19.80
C LEU A 601 -24.69 -3.36 -18.74
N VAL A 602 -23.37 -3.52 -18.74
CA VAL A 602 -22.48 -2.79 -17.83
C VAL A 602 -22.54 -1.31 -18.15
N GLN A 603 -22.41 -0.93 -19.42
CA GLN A 603 -22.51 0.46 -19.83
C GLN A 603 -23.90 1.04 -19.51
N LYS A 604 -24.97 0.31 -19.81
CA LYS A 604 -26.33 0.73 -19.45
C LYS A 604 -26.51 0.95 -17.94
N ALA A 605 -25.90 0.11 -17.11
CA ALA A 605 -25.95 0.24 -15.66
C ALA A 605 -25.22 1.51 -15.19
N LEU A 606 -24.04 1.79 -15.78
CA LEU A 606 -23.27 3.01 -15.52
C LEU A 606 -24.04 4.27 -15.95
N ASP A 607 -24.78 4.18 -17.05
CA ASP A 607 -25.64 5.26 -17.56
C ASP A 607 -26.94 5.44 -16.71
N GLY A 608 -27.18 4.57 -15.73
CA GLY A 608 -28.39 4.57 -14.90
C GLY A 608 -29.65 4.10 -15.64
N GLY A 609 -29.50 3.44 -16.79
CA GLY A 609 -30.60 2.90 -17.57
C GLY A 609 -31.24 1.66 -16.95
N PRO A 610 -32.50 1.33 -17.28
CA PRO A 610 -33.13 0.09 -16.81
C PRO A 610 -32.40 -1.14 -17.36
N LEU A 611 -32.15 -2.12 -16.49
CA LEU A 611 -31.57 -3.42 -16.86
C LEU A 611 -32.65 -4.49 -16.98
N PRO A 612 -32.46 -5.50 -17.84
CA PRO A 612 -33.35 -6.66 -17.89
C PRO A 612 -33.38 -7.41 -16.55
N GLU A 613 -34.41 -8.23 -16.37
CA GLU A 613 -34.55 -9.12 -15.20
C GLU A 613 -33.37 -10.11 -15.10
N GLU A 614 -33.01 -10.71 -16.23
CA GLU A 614 -31.84 -11.58 -16.34
C GLU A 614 -30.61 -10.80 -16.81
N LEU A 615 -29.58 -10.72 -15.96
CA LEU A 615 -28.29 -10.10 -16.29
C LEU A 615 -27.31 -11.06 -16.98
N VAL A 616 -27.63 -12.35 -16.96
CA VAL A 616 -26.77 -13.45 -17.43
C VAL A 616 -27.51 -14.22 -18.53
N GLN A 617 -26.81 -14.58 -19.61
CA GLN A 617 -27.38 -15.39 -20.69
C GLN A 617 -27.03 -16.87 -20.53
N GLU A 618 -27.97 -17.75 -20.89
CA GLU A 618 -27.75 -19.20 -21.04
C GLU A 618 -26.98 -19.50 -22.35
N PRO A 619 -26.01 -20.46 -22.34
CA PRO A 619 -25.56 -21.25 -21.20
C PRO A 619 -24.61 -20.49 -20.27
N VAL A 620 -24.80 -20.61 -18.96
CA VAL A 620 -23.86 -20.02 -17.98
C VAL A 620 -22.54 -20.79 -17.99
N ALA A 621 -21.44 -20.05 -18.06
CA ALA A 621 -20.10 -20.62 -18.02
C ALA A 621 -19.87 -21.43 -16.73
N PRO A 622 -19.16 -22.57 -16.78
CA PRO A 622 -18.77 -23.32 -15.59
C PRO A 622 -18.13 -22.40 -14.54
N VAL A 623 -18.29 -22.71 -13.25
CA VAL A 623 -17.72 -21.90 -12.15
C VAL A 623 -16.20 -21.68 -12.29
N SER A 624 -15.48 -22.63 -12.91
CA SER A 624 -14.04 -22.52 -13.20
C SER A 624 -13.67 -21.44 -14.23
N GLU A 625 -14.65 -20.98 -15.02
CA GLU A 625 -14.51 -19.98 -16.08
C GLU A 625 -15.14 -18.63 -15.68
N GLN A 626 -15.76 -18.55 -14.50
CA GLN A 626 -16.36 -17.34 -13.96
C GLN A 626 -15.31 -16.41 -13.35
N GLY A 627 -15.62 -15.09 -13.32
CA GLY A 627 -14.79 -14.12 -12.61
C GLY A 627 -14.79 -14.41 -11.11
N THR A 628 -13.62 -14.49 -10.49
CA THR A 628 -13.49 -14.75 -9.04
C THR A 628 -13.04 -13.52 -8.28
N PHE A 629 -13.78 -13.20 -7.22
CA PHE A 629 -13.65 -11.97 -6.46
C PHE A 629 -13.44 -12.28 -4.99
N MET A 630 -12.62 -11.46 -4.35
CA MET A 630 -12.42 -11.43 -2.91
C MET A 630 -13.15 -10.23 -2.31
N LEU A 631 -13.32 -10.24 -0.99
CA LEU A 631 -14.02 -9.19 -0.25
C LEU A 631 -13.58 -7.77 -0.65
N GLU A 632 -12.29 -7.54 -0.75
CA GLU A 632 -11.70 -6.24 -1.08
C GLU A 632 -12.03 -5.74 -2.49
N ASP A 633 -12.41 -6.61 -3.43
CA ASP A 633 -12.80 -6.19 -4.78
C ASP A 633 -14.13 -5.42 -4.78
N PHE A 634 -14.95 -5.59 -3.75
CA PHE A 634 -16.22 -4.87 -3.56
C PHE A 634 -16.05 -3.46 -2.99
N PHE A 635 -14.87 -3.16 -2.42
CA PHE A 635 -14.57 -1.86 -1.80
C PHE A 635 -13.58 -1.02 -2.61
N LYS A 636 -13.12 -1.54 -3.76
CA LYS A 636 -12.44 -0.72 -4.76
C LYS A 636 -13.44 0.27 -5.35
N ALA A 637 -12.96 1.46 -5.71
CA ALA A 637 -13.82 2.45 -6.36
C ALA A 637 -14.52 1.81 -7.57
N PRO A 638 -15.85 2.01 -7.73
CA PRO A 638 -16.58 1.45 -8.85
C PRO A 638 -15.98 1.95 -10.18
N ILE A 639 -16.05 1.09 -11.20
CA ILE A 639 -15.51 1.41 -12.53
C ILE A 639 -16.39 2.51 -13.13
N LEU A 640 -15.91 3.74 -13.12
CA LEU A 640 -16.50 4.82 -13.91
C LEU A 640 -15.87 4.75 -15.30
N VAL A 641 -16.63 4.27 -16.30
CA VAL A 641 -16.26 4.43 -17.70
C VAL A 641 -16.55 5.89 -18.07
N HIS A 642 -15.51 6.61 -18.49
CA HIS A 642 -15.63 7.96 -19.04
C HIS A 642 -16.22 7.95 -20.45
#